data_AF-A0A8H8S4X4-F1
#
_entry.id   AF-A0A8H8S4X4-F1
#
_cell.length_a   1.000
_cell.length_b   1.000
_cell.length_c   1.000
_cell.angle_alpha   90.00
_cell.angle_beta   90.00
_cell.angle_gamma   90.00
#
_symmetry.space_group_name_H-M   'P 1'
#
loop_
_entity.id
_entity.type
_entity.pdbx_description
1 polymer ?
#
loop_
_entity_poly.entity_id
_entity_poly.type
_entity_poly.pdbx_seq_one_letter_code
_entity_poly.pdbx_strand_id
1 'polypeptide(L)'
;MDWKPKHERRDEALLPSHEYSTDDSEHDEPANGEIEGRNSVKGTLFVILCTTATLAARRILRDGFPYPFFFVLLLQVSAFCSVAVVVLCIKLKNFRKPRVRNEKNEERKYTVFQKLVIGIRLLASSSISAVAVLCGAAALMLFENLGIFAMLPILTYVSDSLILRFLHIVRVSRKEKCDIVWSSFWKVILVPFCIAVAVREDYRLDDTALLLALISLGLTSIARSISKIGPRYEKGSATWDAPWHVVLLTGIPALAITGYATVEFEDMVAASHITQSWNFWRRLINLGPGVLLHVIFASTMNSAYPFLSQDHAGSALEDPSIQGKEAVRNTLHTGFWVTLIGVYGKEYNLINWYQAIAFAILYVVSVGPRHIGCYPPRFLNLILRILRRKPQPIHSEPWQFAVILPITTIVFAVLLSTNSMYWIDTAAYNRNLRTWLGPATLSVDTMYRPPQMRSLDIIIAHSPGDPVQSITNLIAAYTSVRALSSFAPRIIVYTKDADLSNTTPASIRGSFTGDVSIQPLHNSGGVSATFLHHILYAWEFISQQTLFLSTASEYSLLQTTKRLNAYFQPAGFPLPDAQPKTGFLHLGEQEPCWCGACSDATGWEDTFHLVPSMWAAARPGAPTCESVLLTRGNEFVASAARLRGAKRDVWQMLYDALTNEDMGNAWSHASDKLPRMLEGEGRMGRWSEDGVYGVQDSVEEPLLGLTVERLWAVLLQCSAPEIAWRCPSLQRGWRRGGRRDDCACID
;
A
#
# COMPACT_ATOMS: atom_id res chain seq x y z
N MET A 1 41.50 -68.56 -5.11
CA MET A 1 42.66 -67.68 -4.97
C MET A 1 42.12 -66.31 -4.61
N ASP A 2 41.58 -66.13 -3.41
CA ASP A 2 42.32 -65.96 -2.14
C ASP A 2 43.44 -64.94 -2.25
N TRP A 3 43.20 -63.74 -1.70
CA TRP A 3 44.19 -63.00 -0.91
C TRP A 3 43.54 -61.78 -0.21
N LYS A 4 43.28 -61.94 1.09
CA LYS A 4 43.46 -60.89 2.12
C LYS A 4 44.92 -60.99 2.63
N PRO A 5 45.41 -60.13 3.53
CA PRO A 5 45.58 -58.67 3.48
C PRO A 5 47.07 -58.31 3.81
N LYS A 6 47.44 -57.03 3.90
CA LYS A 6 48.64 -56.65 4.67
C LYS A 6 48.34 -55.44 5.56
N HIS A 7 48.29 -55.73 6.85
CA HIS A 7 48.39 -54.78 7.96
C HIS A 7 49.87 -54.59 8.34
N GLU A 8 50.10 -53.53 9.10
CA GLU A 8 51.33 -53.11 9.80
C GLU A 8 52.33 -52.32 8.95
N ARG A 9 52.82 -51.16 9.39
CA ARG A 9 53.37 -50.91 10.73
C ARG A 9 53.36 -49.41 11.08
N ARG A 10 53.08 -49.09 12.35
CA ARG A 10 53.46 -47.83 13.02
C ARG A 10 54.97 -47.73 13.08
N ASP A 11 55.52 -46.53 12.96
CA ASP A 11 56.64 -46.07 13.79
C ASP A 11 56.58 -44.54 13.90
N GLU A 12 56.57 -44.08 15.15
CA GLU A 12 56.67 -42.69 15.57
C GLU A 12 58.16 -42.27 15.56
N ALA A 13 58.47 -41.06 15.07
CA ALA A 13 59.52 -40.20 15.63
C ALA A 13 59.52 -38.80 14.99
N LEU A 14 59.03 -37.82 15.74
CA LEU A 14 59.65 -36.54 16.10
C LEU A 14 60.36 -35.69 15.01
N LEU A 15 59.81 -34.50 14.74
CA LEU A 15 60.39 -33.16 15.01
C LEU A 15 59.39 -32.04 14.59
N PRO A 16 59.51 -30.80 15.10
CA PRO A 16 58.38 -29.95 15.48
C PRO A 16 58.15 -28.70 14.60
N SER A 17 56.95 -28.14 14.80
CA SER A 17 56.57 -26.73 14.71
C SER A 17 56.87 -25.94 13.42
N HIS A 18 55.80 -25.62 12.68
CA HIS A 18 55.52 -24.22 12.34
C HIS A 18 54.01 -23.98 12.28
N GLU A 19 53.59 -23.04 13.11
CA GLU A 19 52.23 -22.53 13.28
C GLU A 19 51.68 -21.95 11.97
N TYR A 20 50.48 -22.40 11.57
CA TYR A 20 49.48 -21.55 10.95
C TYR A 20 48.14 -21.88 11.61
N SER A 21 47.80 -21.07 12.61
CA SER A 21 46.49 -21.04 13.25
C SER A 21 45.44 -20.59 12.23
N THR A 22 44.71 -21.54 11.69
CA THR A 22 43.41 -21.27 11.06
C THR A 22 42.38 -21.91 11.99
N ASP A 23 41.67 -21.05 12.69
CA ASP A 23 40.71 -21.36 13.75
C ASP A 23 39.44 -21.96 13.10
N ASP A 24 39.56 -23.23 12.67
CA ASP A 24 38.43 -24.07 12.30
C ASP A 24 37.82 -24.59 13.62
N SER A 25 36.81 -23.87 14.09
CA SER A 25 35.98 -24.31 15.19
C SER A 25 35.26 -25.60 14.80
N GLU A 26 35.54 -26.65 15.58
CA GLU A 26 34.83 -27.93 15.57
C GLU A 26 33.32 -27.71 15.53
N HIS A 27 32.73 -27.96 14.36
CA HIS A 27 31.31 -28.26 14.26
C HIS A 27 31.15 -29.73 14.60
N ASP A 28 30.75 -29.99 15.84
CA ASP A 28 30.14 -31.26 16.22
C ASP A 28 29.02 -31.60 15.23
N GLU A 29 29.28 -32.58 14.37
CA GLU A 29 28.24 -33.22 13.57
C GLU A 29 27.21 -33.85 14.51
N PRO A 30 25.92 -33.49 14.43
CA PRO A 30 24.89 -34.23 15.15
C PRO A 30 24.79 -35.64 14.55
N ALA A 31 25.14 -36.61 15.37
CA ALA A 31 25.04 -38.03 15.05
C ALA A 31 23.62 -38.43 14.63
N ASN A 32 23.55 -39.08 13.46
CA ASN A 32 22.54 -40.04 13.03
C ASN A 32 21.05 -39.63 13.04
N GLY A 33 20.54 -39.35 11.84
CA GLY A 33 19.29 -39.98 11.39
C GLY A 33 18.00 -39.16 11.37
N GLU A 34 18.04 -37.84 11.45
CA GLU A 34 16.86 -37.02 11.14
C GLU A 34 16.81 -36.71 9.64
N ILE A 35 15.90 -37.40 8.97
CA ILE A 35 15.56 -37.32 7.54
C ILE A 35 15.58 -35.87 7.03
N GLU A 36 16.65 -35.51 6.31
CA GLU A 36 16.63 -34.44 5.33
C GLU A 36 15.56 -34.75 4.29
N GLY A 37 14.55 -33.88 4.15
CA GLY A 37 13.74 -33.86 2.93
C GLY A 37 12.22 -33.87 3.08
N ARG A 38 11.64 -33.72 4.27
CA ARG A 38 10.21 -33.37 4.35
C ARG A 38 10.05 -31.86 4.27
N ASN A 39 9.87 -31.34 3.05
CA ASN A 39 9.40 -29.96 2.84
C ASN A 39 8.22 -29.72 3.81
N SER A 40 8.38 -28.74 4.70
CA SER A 40 7.37 -28.47 5.72
C SER A 40 6.11 -27.98 5.01
N VAL A 41 5.09 -28.85 4.92
CA VAL A 41 3.76 -28.51 4.38
C VAL A 41 3.22 -27.22 5.03
N LYS A 42 3.61 -26.97 6.29
CA LYS A 42 3.28 -25.74 7.04
C LYS A 42 3.86 -24.48 6.40
N GLY A 43 5.10 -24.51 5.91
CA GLY A 43 5.73 -23.36 5.28
C GLY A 43 5.05 -22.98 3.97
N THR A 44 4.73 -23.98 3.13
CA THR A 44 4.00 -23.76 1.88
C THR A 44 2.59 -23.25 2.14
N LEU A 45 1.88 -23.85 3.11
CA LEU A 45 0.55 -23.42 3.51
C LEU A 45 0.55 -21.97 4.02
N PHE A 46 1.56 -21.57 4.80
CA PHE A 46 1.72 -20.19 5.24
C PHE A 46 1.87 -19.22 4.07
N VAL A 47 2.73 -19.53 3.10
CA VAL A 47 2.95 -18.66 1.93
C VAL A 47 1.63 -18.45 1.17
N ILE A 48 0.89 -19.52 0.92
CA ILE A 48 -0.39 -19.46 0.19
C ILE A 48 -1.42 -18.63 0.97
N LEU A 49 -1.63 -18.93 2.25
CA LEU A 49 -2.63 -18.24 3.07
C LEU A 49 -2.28 -16.78 3.29
N CYS A 50 -1.01 -16.47 3.57
CA CYS A 50 -0.59 -15.09 3.78
C CYS A 50 -0.70 -14.27 2.49
N THR A 51 -0.28 -14.83 1.34
CA THR A 51 -0.40 -14.15 0.05
C THR A 51 -1.86 -13.86 -0.30
N THR A 52 -2.72 -14.87 -0.22
CA THR A 52 -4.15 -14.73 -0.53
C THR A 52 -4.87 -13.80 0.44
N ALA A 53 -4.56 -13.86 1.75
CA ALA A 53 -5.12 -12.97 2.76
C ALA A 53 -4.73 -11.51 2.53
N THR A 54 -3.44 -11.22 2.26
CA THR A 54 -2.96 -9.86 1.99
C THR A 54 -3.61 -9.29 0.73
N LEU A 55 -3.70 -10.07 -0.35
CA LEU A 55 -4.32 -9.62 -1.61
C LEU A 55 -5.83 -9.42 -1.48
N ALA A 56 -6.52 -10.32 -0.77
CA ALA A 56 -7.95 -10.18 -0.52
C ALA A 56 -8.25 -8.94 0.35
N ALA A 57 -7.51 -8.76 1.44
CA ALA A 57 -7.64 -7.59 2.30
C ALA A 57 -7.36 -6.30 1.52
N ARG A 58 -6.28 -6.26 0.74
CA ARG A 58 -5.92 -5.11 -0.09
C ARG A 58 -7.03 -4.72 -1.06
N ARG A 59 -7.56 -5.70 -1.80
CA ARG A 59 -8.64 -5.48 -2.76
C ARG A 59 -9.89 -4.91 -2.09
N ILE A 60 -10.28 -5.46 -0.95
CA ILE A 60 -11.50 -5.05 -0.24
C ILE A 60 -11.37 -3.65 0.35
N LEU A 61 -10.22 -3.37 0.99
CA LEU A 61 -9.99 -2.11 1.67
C LEU A 61 -9.88 -0.93 0.69
N ARG A 62 -9.55 -1.18 -0.59
CA ARG A 62 -9.50 -0.16 -1.65
C ARG A 62 -10.74 -0.11 -2.54
N ASP A 63 -11.36 -1.24 -2.89
CA ASP A 63 -12.46 -1.33 -3.86
C ASP A 63 -13.87 -1.23 -3.21
N GLY A 64 -14.04 -0.50 -2.10
CA GLY A 64 -15.37 -0.20 -1.54
C GLY A 64 -15.68 -0.74 -0.13
N PHE A 65 -14.67 -1.05 0.68
CA PHE A 65 -14.85 -1.27 2.11
C PHE A 65 -13.71 -0.58 2.91
N PRO A 66 -13.74 0.76 3.04
CA PRO A 66 -12.66 1.54 3.64
C PRO A 66 -12.69 1.52 5.19
N TYR A 67 -12.95 0.35 5.79
CA TYR A 67 -13.09 0.15 7.24
C TYR A 67 -12.07 -0.89 7.74
N PRO A 68 -10.77 -0.55 7.81
CA PRO A 68 -9.71 -1.48 8.20
C PRO A 68 -9.89 -2.08 9.60
N PHE A 69 -10.42 -1.36 10.58
CA PHE A 69 -10.59 -1.84 11.95
C PHE A 69 -11.77 -2.81 12.06
N PHE A 70 -12.91 -2.49 11.44
CA PHE A 70 -14.04 -3.40 11.32
C PHE A 70 -13.65 -4.67 10.57
N PHE A 71 -12.83 -4.56 9.52
CA PHE A 71 -12.30 -5.72 8.80
C PHE A 71 -11.47 -6.64 9.70
N VAL A 72 -10.57 -6.07 10.51
CA VAL A 72 -9.77 -6.83 11.49
C VAL A 72 -10.67 -7.46 12.55
N LEU A 73 -11.66 -6.73 13.07
CA LEU A 73 -12.64 -7.26 14.03
C LEU A 73 -13.37 -8.48 13.45
N LEU A 74 -13.86 -8.40 12.21
CA LEU A 74 -14.51 -9.53 11.54
C LEU A 74 -13.61 -10.75 11.41
N LEU A 75 -12.33 -10.55 11.03
CA LEU A 75 -11.34 -11.62 10.94
C LEU A 75 -11.12 -12.28 12.30
N GLN A 76 -10.94 -11.48 13.35
CA GLN A 76 -10.70 -11.97 14.71
C GLN A 76 -11.92 -12.71 15.27
N VAL A 77 -13.12 -12.12 15.20
CA VAL A 77 -14.37 -12.76 15.64
C VAL A 77 -14.55 -14.09 14.93
N SER A 78 -14.40 -14.12 13.60
CA SER A 78 -14.55 -15.35 12.81
C SER A 78 -13.52 -16.42 13.19
N ALA A 79 -12.26 -16.02 13.44
CA ALA A 79 -11.20 -16.93 13.88
C ALA A 79 -11.47 -17.49 15.28
N PHE A 80 -11.82 -16.65 16.25
CA PHE A 80 -12.07 -17.10 17.62
C PHE A 80 -13.35 -17.93 17.73
N CYS A 81 -14.42 -17.60 17.01
CA CYS A 81 -15.60 -18.45 16.90
C CYS A 81 -15.24 -19.83 16.32
N SER A 82 -14.42 -19.87 15.26
CA SER A 82 -13.95 -21.13 14.67
C SER A 82 -13.16 -21.98 15.67
N VAL A 83 -12.23 -21.37 16.43
CA VAL A 83 -11.48 -22.05 17.48
C VAL A 83 -12.41 -22.55 18.60
N ALA A 84 -13.36 -21.73 19.04
CA ALA A 84 -14.30 -22.09 20.09
C ALA A 84 -15.16 -23.30 19.70
N VAL A 85 -15.66 -23.34 18.47
CA VAL A 85 -16.41 -24.48 17.93
C VAL A 85 -15.53 -25.73 17.89
N VAL A 86 -14.28 -25.64 17.42
CA VAL A 86 -13.35 -26.77 17.40
C VAL A 86 -13.08 -27.30 18.81
N VAL A 87 -12.81 -26.42 19.78
CA VAL A 87 -12.60 -26.80 21.18
C VAL A 87 -13.85 -27.46 21.77
N LEU A 88 -15.04 -26.93 21.48
CA LEU A 88 -16.31 -27.51 21.92
C LEU A 88 -16.51 -28.92 21.33
N CYS A 89 -16.27 -29.11 20.04
CA CYS A 89 -16.35 -30.41 19.37
C CYS A 89 -15.36 -31.42 19.97
N ILE A 90 -14.12 -30.99 20.26
CA ILE A 90 -13.13 -31.85 20.91
C ILE A 90 -13.57 -32.24 22.32
N LYS A 91 -14.08 -31.30 23.12
CA LYS A 91 -14.61 -31.59 24.45
C LYS A 91 -15.81 -32.54 24.41
N LEU A 92 -16.74 -32.36 23.47
CA LEU A 92 -17.89 -33.26 23.28
C LEU A 92 -17.44 -34.67 22.88
N LYS A 93 -16.42 -34.81 22.02
CA LYS A 93 -15.83 -36.11 21.65
C LYS A 93 -15.13 -36.78 22.83
N ASN A 94 -14.40 -36.00 23.64
CA ASN A 94 -13.68 -36.49 24.81
C ASN A 94 -14.61 -36.80 25.99
N PHE A 95 -15.79 -36.17 26.09
CA PHE A 95 -16.82 -36.48 27.08
C PHE A 95 -17.32 -37.94 26.98
N ARG A 96 -17.26 -38.54 25.78
CA ARG A 96 -17.64 -39.94 25.55
C ARG A 96 -16.56 -40.97 25.92
N LYS A 97 -15.33 -40.54 26.24
CA LYS A 97 -14.25 -41.46 26.64
C LYS A 97 -14.03 -41.40 28.15
N PRO A 98 -13.97 -42.55 28.86
CA PRO A 98 -13.65 -42.56 30.28
C PRO A 98 -12.25 -41.93 30.48
N ARG A 99 -12.19 -41.01 31.44
CA ARG A 99 -11.01 -40.20 31.75
C ARG A 99 -9.92 -41.11 32.34
N VAL A 100 -9.03 -41.63 31.50
CA VAL A 100 -7.81 -42.31 31.97
C VAL A 100 -6.95 -41.27 32.69
N ARG A 101 -6.92 -41.37 34.02
CA ARG A 101 -6.18 -40.48 34.91
C ARG A 101 -4.70 -40.81 34.79
N ASN A 102 -3.99 -40.14 33.89
CA ASN A 102 -2.53 -40.24 33.81
C ASN A 102 -1.90 -39.52 35.01
N GLU A 103 -1.51 -40.29 36.03
CA GLU A 103 -0.85 -39.84 37.26
C GLU A 103 0.53 -39.20 37.01
N LYS A 104 1.15 -39.40 35.84
CA LYS A 104 2.45 -38.78 35.49
C LYS A 104 2.42 -37.26 35.24
N ASN A 105 1.25 -36.60 35.27
CA ASN A 105 1.14 -35.14 35.08
C ASN A 105 1.11 -34.33 36.39
N GLU A 106 1.18 -34.97 37.56
CA GLU A 106 1.14 -34.25 38.85
C GLU A 106 2.48 -33.62 39.27
N GLU A 107 3.61 -33.95 38.64
CA GLU A 107 4.94 -33.56 39.12
C GLU A 107 5.41 -32.13 38.74
N ARG A 108 4.65 -31.34 37.96
CA ARG A 108 5.04 -29.93 37.67
C ARG A 108 3.87 -28.97 37.78
N LYS A 109 3.42 -28.72 39.03
CA LYS A 109 2.46 -27.65 39.31
C LYS A 109 3.20 -26.30 39.38
N TYR A 110 2.97 -25.45 38.38
CA TYR A 110 3.35 -24.03 38.45
C TYR A 110 2.78 -23.37 39.70
N THR A 111 3.58 -22.53 40.37
CA THR A 111 3.10 -21.74 41.50
C THR A 111 2.01 -20.76 41.05
N VAL A 112 1.11 -20.36 41.95
CA VAL A 112 0.04 -19.38 41.65
C VAL A 112 0.63 -18.09 41.08
N PHE A 113 1.75 -17.63 41.64
CA PHE A 113 2.49 -16.47 41.17
C PHE A 113 3.00 -16.66 39.73
N GLN A 114 3.60 -17.81 39.40
CA GLN A 114 4.05 -18.09 38.03
C GLN A 114 2.89 -18.10 37.03
N LYS A 115 1.74 -18.68 37.39
CA LYS A 115 0.54 -18.65 36.53
C LYS A 115 0.03 -17.23 36.30
N LEU A 116 0.02 -16.40 37.34
CA LEU A 116 -0.38 -14.99 37.24
C LEU A 116 0.56 -14.20 36.34
N VAL A 117 1.88 -14.37 36.48
CA VAL A 117 2.89 -13.74 35.60
C VAL A 117 2.71 -14.19 34.14
N ILE A 118 2.47 -15.48 33.91
CA ILE A 118 2.20 -16.01 32.56
C ILE A 118 0.89 -15.44 31.98
N GLY A 119 -0.14 -15.29 32.79
CA GLY A 119 -1.41 -14.68 32.36
C GLY A 119 -1.25 -13.21 31.98
N ILE A 120 -0.64 -12.41 32.86
CA ILE A 120 -0.43 -10.98 32.64
C ILE A 120 0.39 -10.73 31.37
N ARG A 121 1.50 -11.45 31.16
CA ARG A 121 2.33 -11.26 29.96
C ARG A 121 1.59 -11.63 28.67
N LEU A 122 0.75 -12.68 28.70
CA LEU A 122 0.00 -13.11 27.52
C LEU A 122 -1.08 -12.09 27.16
N LEU A 123 -1.75 -11.54 28.17
CA LEU A 123 -2.71 -10.45 27.98
C LEU A 123 -2.02 -9.19 27.46
N ALA A 124 -0.91 -8.76 28.07
CA ALA A 124 -0.15 -7.59 27.63
C ALA A 124 0.40 -7.74 26.21
N SER A 125 1.01 -8.89 25.90
CA SER A 125 1.48 -9.22 24.55
C SER A 125 0.33 -9.19 23.55
N SER A 126 -0.83 -9.73 23.91
CA SER A 126 -1.99 -9.75 23.02
C SER A 126 -2.55 -8.35 22.77
N SER A 127 -2.63 -7.51 23.81
CA SER A 127 -3.06 -6.13 23.68
C SER A 127 -2.19 -5.35 22.69
N ILE A 128 -0.86 -5.47 22.82
CA ILE A 128 0.08 -4.80 21.92
C ILE A 128 -0.02 -5.36 20.50
N SER A 129 -0.17 -6.68 20.36
CA SER A 129 -0.37 -7.32 19.05
C SER A 129 -1.68 -6.88 18.39
N ALA A 130 -2.73 -6.59 19.14
CA ALA A 130 -4.00 -6.12 18.60
C ALA A 130 -3.84 -4.74 17.96
N VAL A 131 -3.18 -3.81 18.65
CA VAL A 131 -2.83 -2.49 18.11
C VAL A 131 -1.95 -2.63 16.88
N ALA A 132 -0.96 -3.52 16.91
CA ALA A 132 -0.08 -3.76 15.77
C ALA A 132 -0.85 -4.20 14.52
N VAL A 133 -1.85 -5.08 14.65
CA VAL A 133 -2.67 -5.54 13.52
C VAL A 133 -3.55 -4.41 12.97
N LEU A 134 -4.13 -3.57 13.83
CA LEU A 134 -4.91 -2.40 13.40
C LEU A 134 -4.05 -1.44 12.58
N CYS A 135 -2.86 -1.09 13.06
CA CYS A 135 -1.91 -0.27 12.30
C CYS A 135 -1.50 -0.94 10.98
N GLY A 136 -1.33 -2.27 10.97
CA GLY A 136 -0.98 -3.03 9.78
C GLY A 136 -2.09 -3.03 8.72
N ALA A 137 -3.36 -3.11 9.14
CA ALA A 137 -4.51 -3.04 8.25
C ALA A 137 -4.70 -1.63 7.67
N ALA A 138 -4.55 -0.59 8.50
CA ALA A 138 -4.57 0.80 8.03
C ALA A 138 -3.41 1.08 7.05
N ALA A 139 -2.20 0.60 7.36
CA ALA A 139 -1.07 0.70 6.43
C ALA A 139 -1.36 -0.02 5.11
N LEU A 140 -1.94 -1.24 5.14
CA LEU A 140 -2.29 -1.98 3.93
C LEU A 140 -3.32 -1.25 3.06
N MET A 141 -4.20 -0.43 3.64
CA MET A 141 -5.17 0.38 2.90
C MET A 141 -4.49 1.57 2.22
N LEU A 142 -3.68 2.32 2.98
CA LEU A 142 -3.08 3.59 2.53
C LEU A 142 -1.88 3.40 1.60
N PHE A 143 -1.07 2.34 1.79
CA PHE A 143 0.20 2.19 1.07
C PHE A 143 -0.02 1.93 -0.43
N GLU A 144 0.20 2.90 -1.31
CA GLU A 144 -0.08 2.74 -2.75
C GLU A 144 0.73 1.62 -3.41
N ASN A 145 2.02 1.51 -3.09
CA ASN A 145 2.92 0.53 -3.70
C ASN A 145 2.96 -0.79 -2.92
N LEU A 146 2.05 -1.71 -3.26
CA LEU A 146 1.95 -3.02 -2.61
C LEU A 146 3.26 -3.82 -2.67
N GLY A 147 4.05 -3.69 -3.73
CA GLY A 147 5.31 -4.42 -3.89
C GLY A 147 6.33 -4.06 -2.81
N ILE A 148 6.43 -2.78 -2.46
CA ILE A 148 7.34 -2.31 -1.41
C ILE A 148 6.79 -2.67 -0.04
N PHE A 149 5.48 -2.49 0.17
CA PHE A 149 4.82 -2.93 1.40
C PHE A 149 5.10 -4.42 1.68
N ALA A 150 5.06 -5.27 0.65
CA ALA A 150 5.32 -6.71 0.74
C ALA A 150 6.78 -7.05 1.12
N MET A 151 7.73 -6.11 1.00
CA MET A 151 9.12 -6.27 1.44
C MET A 151 9.32 -5.90 2.92
N LEU A 152 8.49 -5.02 3.48
CA LEU A 152 8.63 -4.55 4.86
C LEU A 152 8.56 -5.64 5.94
N PRO A 153 7.76 -6.73 5.82
CA PRO A 153 7.61 -7.73 6.88
C PRO A 153 8.92 -8.36 7.38
N ILE A 154 9.96 -8.43 6.54
CA ILE A 154 11.27 -8.95 6.94
C ILE A 154 11.94 -8.09 8.03
N LEU A 155 11.59 -6.79 8.13
CA LEU A 155 12.07 -5.91 9.20
C LEU A 155 11.66 -6.39 10.58
N THR A 156 10.59 -7.21 10.70
CA THR A 156 10.22 -7.79 12.01
C THR A 156 11.34 -8.68 12.55
N TYR A 157 12.09 -9.37 11.70
CA TYR A 157 13.24 -10.16 12.15
C TYR A 157 14.44 -9.29 12.53
N VAL A 158 14.59 -8.11 11.92
CA VAL A 158 15.60 -7.11 12.32
C VAL A 158 15.25 -6.59 13.71
N SER A 159 14.02 -6.10 13.88
CA SER A 159 13.49 -5.60 15.15
C SER A 159 13.56 -6.65 16.25
N ASP A 160 13.15 -7.89 15.96
CA ASP A 160 13.26 -9.03 16.89
C ASP A 160 14.72 -9.26 17.30
N SER A 161 15.67 -9.18 16.36
CA SER A 161 17.10 -9.39 16.68
C SER A 161 17.64 -8.29 17.60
N LEU A 162 17.29 -7.03 17.34
CA LEU A 162 17.71 -5.90 18.17
C LEU A 162 17.11 -5.97 19.59
N ILE A 163 15.81 -6.22 19.70
CA ILE A 163 15.11 -6.26 21.00
C ILE A 163 15.56 -7.47 21.82
N LEU A 164 15.69 -8.66 21.22
CA LEU A 164 16.11 -9.86 21.94
C LEU A 164 17.56 -9.74 22.43
N ARG A 165 18.46 -9.16 21.63
CA ARG A 165 19.83 -8.84 22.06
C ARG A 165 19.83 -7.87 23.24
N PHE A 166 19.05 -6.80 23.16
CA PHE A 166 18.91 -5.84 24.26
C PHE A 166 18.39 -6.51 25.54
N LEU A 167 17.33 -7.32 25.46
CA LEU A 167 16.78 -8.06 26.60
C LEU A 167 17.76 -9.07 27.20
N HIS A 168 18.63 -9.66 26.37
CA HIS A 168 19.70 -10.54 26.83
C HIS A 168 20.79 -9.76 27.57
N ILE A 169 21.23 -8.61 27.05
CA ILE A 169 22.21 -7.72 27.68
C ILE A 169 21.73 -7.25 29.07
N VAL A 170 20.46 -6.86 29.18
CA VAL A 170 19.84 -6.41 30.44
C VAL A 170 19.53 -7.60 31.39
N ARG A 171 19.85 -8.85 31.00
CA ARG A 171 19.61 -10.10 31.77
C ARG A 171 18.15 -10.34 32.16
N VAL A 172 17.21 -9.69 31.47
CA VAL A 172 15.76 -9.92 31.66
C VAL A 172 15.36 -11.27 31.08
N SER A 173 16.03 -11.69 29.99
CA SER A 173 15.89 -13.03 29.42
C SER A 173 16.91 -13.98 30.06
N ARG A 174 16.52 -14.70 31.12
CA ARG A 174 17.29 -15.83 31.68
C ARG A 174 17.30 -16.99 30.65
N LYS A 175 18.16 -16.91 29.64
CA LYS A 175 18.57 -18.07 28.84
C LYS A 175 19.99 -18.43 29.29
N GLU A 176 20.14 -19.58 29.96
CA GLU A 176 21.40 -20.02 30.59
C GLU A 176 22.50 -20.45 29.60
N LYS A 177 22.19 -20.53 28.30
CA LYS A 177 23.15 -20.80 27.20
C LYS A 177 22.67 -20.12 25.92
N CYS A 178 23.09 -18.88 25.68
CA CYS A 178 22.78 -18.19 24.43
C CYS A 178 24.06 -17.59 23.86
N ASP A 179 24.49 -18.11 22.71
CA ASP A 179 25.66 -17.61 22.02
C ASP A 179 25.30 -16.37 21.22
N ILE A 180 26.08 -15.30 21.39
CA ILE A 180 25.98 -14.10 20.57
C ILE A 180 26.90 -14.28 19.37
N VAL A 181 26.34 -14.71 18.25
CA VAL A 181 27.07 -14.86 16.99
C VAL A 181 27.16 -13.49 16.31
N TRP A 182 28.32 -12.83 16.42
CA TRP A 182 28.55 -11.53 15.80
C TRP A 182 28.74 -11.60 14.27
N SER A 183 29.18 -12.75 13.75
CA SER A 183 29.45 -12.92 12.31
C SER A 183 28.22 -12.79 11.40
N SER A 184 27.01 -12.95 11.94
CA SER A 184 25.75 -12.78 11.20
C SER A 184 25.07 -11.42 11.40
N PHE A 185 25.61 -10.57 12.28
CA PHE A 185 24.98 -9.28 12.64
C PHE A 185 24.94 -8.28 11.49
N TRP A 186 25.87 -8.36 10.52
CA TRP A 186 25.86 -7.50 9.34
C TRP A 186 24.54 -7.57 8.55
N LYS A 187 23.82 -8.70 8.60
CA LYS A 187 22.49 -8.83 7.98
C LYS A 187 21.46 -7.88 8.59
N VAL A 188 21.54 -7.64 9.91
CA VAL A 188 20.65 -6.71 10.64
C VAL A 188 20.87 -5.27 10.17
N ILE A 189 22.06 -4.94 9.66
CA ILE A 189 22.38 -3.61 9.11
C ILE A 189 22.01 -3.53 7.62
N LEU A 190 22.33 -4.58 6.84
CA LEU A 190 22.14 -4.57 5.40
C LEU A 190 20.67 -4.67 4.98
N VAL A 191 19.85 -5.43 5.71
CA VAL A 191 18.41 -5.60 5.40
C VAL A 191 17.67 -4.24 5.45
N PRO A 192 17.77 -3.44 6.54
CA PRO A 192 17.19 -2.09 6.56
C PRO A 192 17.75 -1.17 5.50
N PHE A 193 19.04 -1.27 5.18
CA PHE A 193 19.64 -0.46 4.12
C PHE A 193 19.00 -0.75 2.75
N CYS A 194 18.84 -2.03 2.39
CA CYS A 194 18.20 -2.42 1.13
C CYS A 194 16.74 -1.93 1.06
N ILE A 195 16.00 -2.05 2.17
CA ILE A 195 14.61 -1.58 2.24
C ILE A 195 14.53 -0.06 2.18
N ALA A 196 15.43 0.66 2.84
CA ALA A 196 15.51 2.11 2.76
C ALA A 196 15.78 2.59 1.33
N VAL A 197 16.64 1.89 0.58
CA VAL A 197 16.85 2.15 -0.85
C VAL A 197 15.55 1.93 -1.64
N ALA A 198 14.84 0.82 -1.40
CA ALA A 198 13.60 0.53 -2.12
C ALA A 198 12.49 1.57 -1.84
N VAL A 199 12.31 1.94 -0.57
CA VAL A 199 11.34 2.95 -0.09
C VAL A 199 11.70 4.35 -0.58
N ARG A 200 12.99 4.70 -0.63
CA ARG A 200 13.45 6.00 -1.14
C ARG A 200 13.13 6.18 -2.63
N GLU A 201 13.26 5.10 -3.41
CA GLU A 201 12.96 5.12 -4.84
C GLU A 201 11.46 4.97 -5.13
N ASP A 202 10.62 4.79 -4.10
CA ASP A 202 9.17 4.80 -4.26
C ASP A 202 8.66 6.21 -4.55
N TYR A 203 8.14 6.37 -5.75
CA TYR A 203 7.58 7.63 -6.24
C TYR A 203 6.13 7.84 -5.78
N ARG A 204 5.51 6.80 -5.21
CA ARG A 204 4.15 6.80 -4.65
C ARG A 204 4.11 6.62 -3.14
N LEU A 205 5.23 6.90 -2.48
CA LEU A 205 5.30 6.80 -1.04
C LEU A 205 4.31 7.78 -0.40
N ASP A 206 3.53 7.25 0.53
CA ASP A 206 2.81 8.01 1.56
C ASP A 206 3.54 7.80 2.89
N ASP A 207 4.02 8.89 3.48
CA ASP A 207 4.77 8.88 4.73
C ASP A 207 3.91 8.37 5.91
N THR A 208 2.60 8.63 5.90
CA THR A 208 1.67 8.16 6.93
C THR A 208 1.52 6.64 6.87
N ALA A 209 1.32 6.11 5.66
CA ALA A 209 1.25 4.67 5.44
C ALA A 209 2.55 3.95 5.87
N LEU A 210 3.71 4.53 5.55
CA LEU A 210 5.00 3.99 5.97
C LEU A 210 5.16 3.99 7.50
N LEU A 211 4.78 5.09 8.16
CA LEU A 211 4.86 5.19 9.62
C LEU A 211 3.97 4.13 10.29
N LEU A 212 2.72 3.97 9.86
CA LEU A 212 1.80 2.95 10.36
C LEU A 212 2.36 1.54 10.15
N ALA A 213 2.96 1.26 8.99
CA ALA A 213 3.61 -0.01 8.72
C ALA A 213 4.77 -0.25 9.70
N LEU A 214 5.67 0.72 9.89
CA LEU A 214 6.81 0.58 10.81
C LEU A 214 6.37 0.42 12.27
N ILE A 215 5.34 1.15 12.71
CA ILE A 215 4.74 1.00 14.04
C ILE A 215 4.16 -0.41 14.20
N SER A 216 3.41 -0.91 13.22
CA SER A 216 2.86 -2.27 13.24
C SER A 216 3.95 -3.33 13.43
N LEU A 217 5.03 -3.23 12.66
CA LEU A 217 6.15 -4.19 12.71
C LEU A 217 6.93 -4.07 14.04
N GLY A 218 7.14 -2.85 14.54
CA GLY A 218 7.79 -2.60 15.82
C GLY A 218 6.99 -3.14 17.01
N LEU A 219 5.68 -2.80 17.08
CA LEU A 219 4.78 -3.28 18.13
C LEU A 219 4.65 -4.80 18.12
N THR A 220 4.61 -5.41 16.93
CA THR A 220 4.65 -6.86 16.78
C THR A 220 5.89 -7.48 17.44
N SER A 221 7.08 -6.92 17.17
CA SER A 221 8.32 -7.39 17.76
C SER A 221 8.38 -7.18 19.28
N ILE A 222 7.80 -6.08 19.77
CA ILE A 222 7.65 -5.81 21.21
C ILE A 222 6.71 -6.84 21.86
N ALA A 223 5.54 -7.09 21.28
CA ALA A 223 4.58 -8.08 21.77
C ALA A 223 5.24 -9.47 21.92
N ARG A 224 5.94 -9.92 20.88
CA ARG A 224 6.71 -11.17 20.92
C ARG A 224 7.76 -11.21 22.02
N SER A 225 8.49 -10.12 22.18
CA SER A 225 9.53 -10.01 23.18
C SER A 225 8.95 -10.09 24.59
N ILE A 226 7.81 -9.44 24.84
CA ILE A 226 7.06 -9.52 26.11
C ILE A 226 6.57 -10.94 26.39
N SER A 227 6.06 -11.66 25.37
CA SER A 227 5.61 -13.04 25.53
C SER A 227 6.72 -13.99 26.01
N LYS A 228 7.99 -13.62 25.79
CA LYS A 228 9.19 -14.36 26.19
C LYS A 228 9.74 -14.00 27.58
N ILE A 229 9.25 -12.95 28.23
CA ILE A 229 9.75 -12.54 29.55
C ILE A 229 9.24 -13.54 30.62
N GLY A 230 10.15 -13.98 31.50
CA GLY A 230 9.82 -14.82 32.66
C GLY A 230 9.83 -16.34 32.40
N PRO A 231 9.21 -17.14 33.30
CA PRO A 231 9.31 -18.61 33.28
C PRO A 231 8.69 -19.22 32.01
N ARG A 232 9.34 -20.26 31.46
CA ARG A 232 8.86 -20.96 30.26
C ARG A 232 7.55 -21.70 30.56
N TYR A 233 6.59 -21.57 29.64
CA TYR A 233 5.49 -22.51 29.56
C TYR A 233 6.05 -23.80 28.95
N GLU A 234 6.43 -24.76 29.78
CA GLU A 234 6.83 -26.08 29.32
C GLU A 234 5.58 -26.76 28.78
N LYS A 235 5.67 -27.26 27.55
CA LYS A 235 4.66 -28.17 26.99
C LYS A 235 4.62 -29.41 27.88
N GLY A 236 3.76 -29.42 28.90
CA GLY A 236 3.31 -30.67 29.52
C GLY A 236 2.76 -31.61 28.42
N SER A 237 2.77 -32.92 28.68
CA SER A 237 2.41 -33.97 27.70
C SER A 237 1.26 -33.50 26.79
N ALA A 238 1.56 -33.32 25.50
CA ALA A 238 0.73 -32.59 24.55
C ALA A 238 -0.68 -33.19 24.42
N THR A 239 -1.62 -32.72 25.23
CA THR A 239 -3.04 -32.77 24.87
C THR A 239 -3.31 -31.57 23.96
N TRP A 240 -3.94 -31.84 22.82
CA TRP A 240 -4.30 -30.82 21.81
C TRP A 240 -5.13 -29.66 22.37
N ASP A 241 -5.71 -29.83 23.57
CA ASP A 241 -6.58 -28.88 24.23
C ASP A 241 -5.85 -27.61 24.75
N ALA A 242 -4.64 -27.75 25.31
CA ALA A 242 -3.94 -26.61 25.95
C ALA A 242 -3.66 -25.39 25.03
N PRO A 243 -3.14 -25.55 23.78
CA PRO A 243 -2.82 -24.40 22.93
C PRO A 243 -4.06 -23.61 22.48
N TRP A 244 -5.20 -24.26 22.22
CA TRP A 244 -6.42 -23.57 21.79
C TRP A 244 -7.07 -22.75 22.90
N HIS A 245 -6.96 -23.20 24.16
CA HIS A 245 -7.45 -22.42 25.30
C HIS A 245 -6.62 -21.15 25.51
N VAL A 246 -5.30 -21.22 25.24
CA VAL A 246 -4.44 -20.02 25.25
C VAL A 246 -4.83 -19.05 24.14
N VAL A 247 -5.12 -19.56 22.93
CA VAL A 247 -5.59 -18.72 21.81
C VAL A 247 -6.88 -17.98 22.17
N LEU A 248 -7.86 -18.67 22.78
CA LEU A 248 -9.10 -18.04 23.25
C LEU A 248 -8.84 -16.99 24.33
N LEU A 249 -7.95 -17.26 25.29
CA LEU A 249 -7.59 -16.30 26.34
C LEU A 249 -6.92 -15.05 25.76
N THR A 250 -5.98 -15.21 24.83
CA THR A 250 -5.34 -14.09 24.14
C THR A 250 -6.32 -13.34 23.24
N GLY A 251 -7.40 -13.98 22.76
CA GLY A 251 -8.39 -13.34 21.92
C GLY A 251 -9.24 -12.29 22.63
N ILE A 252 -9.41 -12.37 23.95
CA ILE A 252 -10.22 -11.43 24.73
C ILE A 252 -9.70 -9.97 24.61
N PRO A 253 -8.44 -9.66 24.97
CA PRO A 253 -7.93 -8.29 24.83
C PRO A 253 -7.87 -7.85 23.37
N ALA A 254 -7.62 -8.77 22.43
CA ALA A 254 -7.61 -8.45 21.01
C ALA A 254 -8.98 -7.96 20.54
N LEU A 255 -10.05 -8.74 20.80
CA LEU A 255 -11.42 -8.38 20.45
C LEU A 255 -11.89 -7.10 21.17
N ALA A 256 -11.50 -6.91 22.43
CA ALA A 256 -11.86 -5.70 23.17
C ALA A 256 -11.24 -4.45 22.56
N ILE A 257 -9.94 -4.48 22.22
CA ILE A 257 -9.24 -3.34 21.62
C ILE A 257 -9.73 -3.08 20.20
N THR A 258 -9.86 -4.13 19.37
CA THR A 258 -10.35 -3.94 18.00
C THR A 258 -11.81 -3.50 17.98
N GLY A 259 -12.64 -4.03 18.90
CA GLY A 259 -14.03 -3.61 19.06
C GLY A 259 -14.12 -2.14 19.48
N TYR A 260 -13.34 -1.73 20.48
CA TYR A 260 -13.26 -0.32 20.89
C TYR A 260 -12.80 0.58 19.74
N ALA A 261 -11.71 0.23 19.05
CA ALA A 261 -11.20 1.01 17.93
C ALA A 261 -12.21 1.12 16.78
N THR A 262 -12.97 0.04 16.51
CA THR A 262 -14.01 0.05 15.48
C THR A 262 -15.16 0.98 15.85
N VAL A 263 -15.55 1.03 17.12
CA VAL A 263 -16.64 1.91 17.59
C VAL A 263 -16.20 3.37 17.65
N GLU A 264 -14.95 3.63 18.03
CA GLU A 264 -14.43 4.98 18.24
C GLU A 264 -14.01 5.68 16.94
N PHE A 265 -13.40 4.94 16.00
CA PHE A 265 -12.72 5.52 14.84
C PHE A 265 -13.38 5.20 13.50
N GLU A 266 -14.41 4.35 13.45
CA GLU A 266 -15.04 3.94 12.20
C GLU A 266 -16.57 3.94 12.30
N ASP A 267 -17.23 4.14 11.15
CA ASP A 267 -18.68 3.99 11.09
C ASP A 267 -19.08 2.51 11.04
N MET A 268 -19.42 1.98 12.20
CA MET A 268 -19.83 0.58 12.36
C MET A 268 -21.11 0.25 11.58
N VAL A 269 -22.02 1.20 11.39
CA VAL A 269 -23.32 0.97 10.73
C VAL A 269 -23.11 0.85 9.23
N ALA A 270 -22.36 1.78 8.63
CA ALA A 270 -22.00 1.70 7.22
C ALA A 270 -21.19 0.43 6.91
N ALA A 271 -20.20 0.11 7.76
CA ALA A 271 -19.41 -1.11 7.62
C ALA A 271 -20.29 -2.39 7.71
N SER A 272 -21.21 -2.44 8.68
CA SER A 272 -22.16 -3.55 8.83
C SER A 272 -23.07 -3.68 7.61
N HIS A 273 -23.62 -2.58 7.10
CA HIS A 273 -24.48 -2.60 5.91
C HIS A 273 -23.76 -3.15 4.68
N ILE A 274 -22.52 -2.69 4.41
CA ILE A 274 -21.73 -3.20 3.29
C ILE A 274 -21.43 -4.70 3.47
N THR A 275 -21.05 -5.14 4.67
CA THR A 275 -20.75 -6.56 4.90
C THR A 275 -21.98 -7.47 4.84
N GLN A 276 -23.18 -6.94 5.16
CA GLN A 276 -24.45 -7.63 4.96
C GLN A 276 -24.78 -7.86 3.49
N SER A 277 -24.40 -6.93 2.60
CA SER A 277 -24.55 -7.10 1.15
C SER A 277 -23.68 -8.24 0.57
N TRP A 278 -22.68 -8.72 1.31
CA TRP A 278 -21.79 -9.77 0.83
C TRP A 278 -22.47 -11.13 0.92
N ASN A 279 -22.59 -11.79 -0.24
CA ASN A 279 -22.98 -13.19 -0.29
C ASN A 279 -21.94 -14.09 0.41
N PHE A 280 -22.35 -15.32 0.72
CA PHE A 280 -21.50 -16.30 1.44
C PHE A 280 -20.15 -16.51 0.74
N TRP A 281 -20.14 -16.63 -0.59
CA TRP A 281 -18.92 -16.85 -1.37
C TRP A 281 -17.94 -15.67 -1.28
N ARG A 282 -18.43 -14.43 -1.35
CA ARG A 282 -17.62 -13.23 -1.18
C ARG A 282 -16.99 -13.22 0.21
N ARG A 283 -17.76 -13.51 1.27
CA ARG A 283 -17.22 -13.63 2.64
C ARG A 283 -16.15 -14.72 2.74
N LEU A 284 -16.40 -15.91 2.18
CA LEU A 284 -15.48 -17.04 2.26
C LEU A 284 -14.15 -16.76 1.55
N ILE A 285 -14.19 -16.22 0.33
CA ILE A 285 -12.97 -15.93 -0.46
C ILE A 285 -12.15 -14.82 0.21
N ASN A 286 -12.83 -13.82 0.76
CA ASN A 286 -12.21 -12.62 1.28
C ASN A 286 -11.68 -12.76 2.71
N LEU A 287 -12.48 -13.35 3.60
CA LEU A 287 -12.14 -13.51 5.02
C LEU A 287 -11.49 -14.86 5.29
N GLY A 288 -11.87 -15.91 4.56
CA GLY A 288 -11.48 -17.29 4.82
C GLY A 288 -9.96 -17.52 4.93
N PRO A 289 -9.14 -17.03 3.98
CA PRO A 289 -7.69 -17.18 4.08
C PRO A 289 -7.08 -16.50 5.31
N GLY A 290 -7.55 -15.28 5.63
CA GLY A 290 -7.11 -14.54 6.81
C GLY A 290 -7.54 -15.22 8.12
N VAL A 291 -8.78 -15.70 8.19
CA VAL A 291 -9.30 -16.48 9.32
C VAL A 291 -8.49 -17.76 9.51
N LEU A 292 -8.22 -18.50 8.43
CA LEU A 292 -7.47 -19.75 8.51
C LEU A 292 -6.00 -19.51 8.90
N LEU A 293 -5.38 -18.46 8.36
CA LEU A 293 -4.05 -18.01 8.78
C LEU A 293 -4.03 -17.71 10.28
N HIS A 294 -5.04 -16.96 10.75
CA HIS A 294 -5.18 -16.63 12.16
C HIS A 294 -5.40 -17.90 13.00
N VAL A 295 -6.25 -18.85 12.60
CA VAL A 295 -6.50 -20.08 13.36
C VAL A 295 -5.25 -20.98 13.42
N ILE A 296 -4.55 -21.16 12.31
CA ILE A 296 -3.41 -22.09 12.23
C ILE A 296 -2.14 -21.49 12.89
N PHE A 297 -1.93 -20.18 12.76
CA PHE A 297 -0.69 -19.51 13.18
C PHE A 297 -0.87 -18.50 14.34
N ALA A 298 -2.08 -18.39 14.93
CA ALA A 298 -2.40 -17.50 16.08
C ALA A 298 -1.47 -17.66 17.28
N SER A 299 -0.95 -18.87 17.52
CA SER A 299 -0.25 -19.22 18.76
C SER A 299 1.04 -18.43 19.01
N THR A 300 1.43 -17.54 18.10
CA THR A 300 2.74 -16.86 18.06
C THR A 300 2.67 -15.41 17.55
N MET A 301 1.53 -14.75 17.78
CA MET A 301 1.27 -13.30 17.67
C MET A 301 2.07 -12.56 16.57
N ASN A 302 1.54 -12.72 15.36
CA ASN A 302 1.47 -11.85 14.17
C ASN A 302 2.71 -11.11 13.65
N SER A 303 3.64 -11.82 13.01
CA SER A 303 4.55 -11.25 11.99
C SER A 303 4.74 -12.22 10.82
N ALA A 304 5.45 -11.77 9.77
CA ALA A 304 6.23 -12.61 8.85
C ALA A 304 6.65 -13.93 9.50
N TYR A 305 6.18 -15.07 8.95
CA TYR A 305 6.19 -16.43 9.50
C TYR A 305 6.70 -16.54 10.95
N PRO A 306 5.81 -16.77 11.93
CA PRO A 306 6.18 -16.66 13.33
C PRO A 306 7.28 -17.65 13.72
N PHE A 307 8.48 -17.11 13.88
CA PHE A 307 9.67 -17.85 14.27
C PHE A 307 10.41 -17.07 15.34
N LEU A 308 10.79 -17.79 16.39
CA LEU A 308 11.47 -17.25 17.54
C LEU A 308 12.53 -18.27 17.96
N SER A 309 13.80 -17.91 17.84
CA SER A 309 14.89 -18.80 18.21
C SER A 309 14.80 -19.24 19.68
N GLN A 310 14.94 -20.54 19.90
CA GLN A 310 14.99 -21.13 21.24
C GLN A 310 16.40 -21.06 21.82
N ASP A 311 17.41 -21.24 20.96
CA ASP A 311 18.80 -21.47 21.38
C ASP A 311 19.72 -20.26 21.13
N HIS A 312 19.35 -19.38 20.19
CA HIS A 312 20.14 -18.18 19.89
C HIS A 312 19.54 -16.92 20.55
N ALA A 313 20.41 -15.93 20.82
CA ALA A 313 20.00 -14.60 21.28
C ALA A 313 19.39 -13.75 20.15
N GLY A 314 19.73 -14.07 18.89
CA GLY A 314 19.21 -13.41 17.68
C GLY A 314 17.86 -13.93 17.19
N SER A 315 17.26 -13.24 16.22
CA SER A 315 16.05 -13.68 15.51
C SER A 315 16.38 -14.57 14.30
N ALA A 316 15.38 -14.87 13.46
CA ALA A 316 15.45 -15.75 12.29
C ALA A 316 16.58 -15.42 11.30
N LEU A 317 16.99 -14.14 11.20
CA LEU A 317 18.07 -13.69 10.30
C LEU A 317 19.46 -14.18 10.73
N GLU A 318 19.65 -14.34 12.05
CA GLU A 318 20.92 -14.71 12.66
C GLU A 318 20.97 -16.20 13.03
N ASP A 319 19.81 -16.83 13.21
CA ASP A 319 19.69 -18.24 13.60
C ASP A 319 20.13 -19.17 12.45
N PRO A 320 21.18 -19.99 12.64
CA PRO A 320 21.66 -20.93 11.62
C PRO A 320 20.72 -22.12 11.40
N SER A 321 19.74 -22.34 12.30
CA SER A 321 18.80 -23.46 12.23
C SER A 321 17.98 -23.47 10.94
N ILE A 322 17.59 -24.68 10.53
CA ILE A 322 16.75 -24.91 9.34
C ILE A 322 15.42 -24.14 9.48
N GLN A 323 14.86 -24.09 10.69
CA GLN A 323 13.59 -23.42 10.96
C GLN A 323 13.69 -21.88 10.82
N GLY A 324 14.79 -21.27 11.29
CA GLY A 324 15.04 -19.83 11.11
C GLY A 324 15.18 -19.44 9.64
N LYS A 325 15.96 -20.22 8.88
CA LYS A 325 16.11 -20.05 7.42
C LYS A 325 14.79 -20.25 6.68
N GLU A 326 13.99 -21.24 7.07
CA GLU A 326 12.66 -21.48 6.48
C GLU A 326 11.70 -20.32 6.75
N ALA A 327 11.73 -19.71 7.94
CA ALA A 327 10.91 -18.54 8.29
C ALA A 327 11.20 -17.34 7.39
N VAL A 328 12.47 -16.98 7.28
CA VAL A 328 12.96 -15.90 6.42
C VAL A 328 12.59 -16.16 4.96
N ARG A 329 12.84 -17.39 4.49
CA ARG A 329 12.53 -17.81 3.12
C ARG A 329 11.04 -17.71 2.81
N ASN A 330 10.18 -18.21 3.69
CA ASN A 330 8.72 -18.20 3.49
C ASN A 330 8.20 -16.76 3.46
N THR A 331 8.70 -15.89 4.33
CA THR A 331 8.35 -14.45 4.32
C THR A 331 8.71 -13.78 3.01
N LEU A 332 9.91 -14.01 2.50
CA LEU A 332 10.34 -13.45 1.21
C LEU A 332 9.56 -14.02 0.03
N HIS A 333 9.21 -15.31 0.07
CA HIS A 333 8.33 -15.89 -0.95
C HIS A 333 6.92 -15.30 -0.90
N THR A 334 6.35 -15.08 0.28
CA THR A 334 5.09 -14.36 0.42
C THR A 334 5.20 -12.98 -0.20
N GLY A 335 6.26 -12.23 0.11
CA GLY A 335 6.48 -10.88 -0.45
C GLY A 335 6.57 -10.89 -1.99
N PHE A 336 7.30 -11.86 -2.55
CA PHE A 336 7.41 -12.07 -3.99
C PHE A 336 6.04 -12.37 -4.63
N TRP A 337 5.28 -13.31 -4.08
CA TRP A 337 3.98 -13.70 -4.64
C TRP A 337 2.91 -12.62 -4.48
N VAL A 338 2.91 -11.89 -3.36
CA VAL A 338 2.03 -10.72 -3.16
C VAL A 338 2.32 -9.67 -4.24
N THR A 339 3.60 -9.38 -4.49
CA THR A 339 3.98 -8.41 -5.53
C THR A 339 3.55 -8.91 -6.91
N LEU A 340 3.88 -10.15 -7.28
CA LEU A 340 3.61 -10.70 -8.60
C LEU A 340 2.11 -10.80 -8.91
N ILE A 341 1.30 -11.32 -7.97
CA ILE A 341 -0.14 -11.48 -8.17
C ILE A 341 -0.87 -10.14 -7.99
N GLY A 342 -0.43 -9.30 -7.03
CA GLY A 342 -1.02 -8.00 -6.77
C GLY A 342 -0.95 -7.06 -7.96
N VAL A 343 0.17 -7.08 -8.69
CA VAL A 343 0.34 -6.30 -9.92
C VAL A 343 -0.64 -6.74 -11.03
N TYR A 344 -1.14 -7.98 -10.99
CA TYR A 344 -2.24 -8.41 -11.85
C TYR A 344 -3.65 -8.09 -11.33
N GLY A 345 -3.76 -7.63 -10.09
CA GLY A 345 -4.98 -7.41 -9.33
C GLY A 345 -5.47 -5.97 -9.27
N LYS A 346 -5.15 -5.14 -10.29
CA LYS A 346 -5.44 -3.68 -10.39
C LYS A 346 -4.54 -2.75 -9.56
N GLU A 347 -3.33 -3.17 -9.21
CA GLU A 347 -2.32 -2.24 -8.67
C GLU A 347 -1.59 -1.53 -9.83
N TYR A 348 -1.55 -0.19 -9.81
CA TYR A 348 -1.02 0.65 -10.88
C TYR A 348 0.39 1.16 -10.56
N ASN A 349 1.36 0.28 -10.30
CA ASN A 349 2.68 0.71 -9.83
C ASN A 349 3.80 0.20 -10.73
N LEU A 350 4.76 1.07 -11.03
CA LEU A 350 6.02 0.71 -11.68
C LEU A 350 7.11 0.41 -10.65
N ILE A 351 8.07 -0.43 -11.02
CA ILE A 351 9.25 -0.71 -10.19
C ILE A 351 10.51 -0.27 -10.92
N ASN A 352 11.46 0.34 -10.20
CA ASN A 352 12.75 0.72 -10.76
C ASN A 352 13.80 -0.40 -10.57
N TRP A 353 14.83 -0.42 -11.41
CA TRP A 353 15.98 -1.33 -11.27
C TRP A 353 16.62 -1.28 -9.88
N TYR A 354 16.70 -0.11 -9.24
CA TYR A 354 17.22 -0.02 -7.87
C TYR A 354 16.38 -0.81 -6.86
N GLN A 355 15.05 -0.79 -6.99
CA GLN A 355 14.14 -1.56 -6.15
C GLN A 355 14.27 -3.06 -6.44
N ALA A 356 14.31 -3.44 -7.73
CA ALA A 356 14.50 -4.83 -8.13
C ALA A 356 15.86 -5.42 -7.69
N ILE A 357 16.92 -4.61 -7.74
CA ILE A 357 18.26 -4.98 -7.25
C ILE A 357 18.27 -5.06 -5.73
N ALA A 358 17.70 -4.07 -5.03
CA ALA A 358 17.60 -4.09 -3.58
C ALA A 358 16.83 -5.33 -3.08
N PHE A 359 15.74 -5.70 -3.75
CA PHE A 359 14.99 -6.92 -3.47
C PHE A 359 15.80 -8.19 -3.73
N ALA A 360 16.55 -8.25 -4.84
CA ALA A 360 17.40 -9.40 -5.15
C ALA A 360 18.55 -9.55 -4.14
N ILE A 361 19.22 -8.45 -3.76
CA ILE A 361 20.25 -8.46 -2.71
C ILE A 361 19.65 -8.90 -1.38
N LEU A 362 18.50 -8.33 -1.00
CA LEU A 362 17.76 -8.71 0.20
C LEU A 362 17.48 -10.21 0.22
N TYR A 363 17.02 -10.76 -0.90
CA TYR A 363 16.74 -12.20 -1.04
C TYR A 363 18.01 -13.04 -0.91
N VAL A 364 19.08 -12.67 -1.62
CA VAL A 364 20.37 -13.39 -1.62
C VAL A 364 21.01 -13.40 -0.23
N VAL A 365 21.02 -12.25 0.45
CA VAL A 365 21.59 -12.09 1.80
C VAL A 365 20.81 -12.89 2.83
N SER A 366 19.49 -12.90 2.72
CA SER A 366 18.60 -13.51 3.70
C SER A 366 18.54 -15.03 3.56
N VAL A 367 18.48 -15.56 2.32
CA VAL A 367 18.41 -17.00 2.04
C VAL A 367 19.81 -17.65 2.01
N GLY A 368 20.81 -16.92 1.53
CA GLY A 368 22.19 -17.37 1.42
C GLY A 368 22.52 -18.07 0.09
N PRO A 369 23.73 -17.87 -0.47
CA PRO A 369 24.13 -18.38 -1.78
C PRO A 369 24.13 -19.91 -1.85
N ARG A 370 24.51 -20.60 -0.75
CA ARG A 370 24.53 -22.08 -0.68
C ARG A 370 23.16 -22.68 -1.02
N HIS A 371 22.09 -22.10 -0.47
CA HIS A 371 20.73 -22.56 -0.75
C HIS A 371 20.27 -22.21 -2.18
N ILE A 372 20.70 -21.07 -2.71
CA ILE A 372 20.38 -20.66 -4.09
C ILE A 372 21.05 -21.59 -5.10
N GLY A 373 22.29 -22.00 -4.84
CA GLY A 373 23.00 -23.01 -5.63
C GLY A 373 22.26 -24.35 -5.71
N CYS A 374 21.35 -24.66 -4.76
CA CYS A 374 20.53 -25.87 -4.79
C CYS A 374 19.38 -25.81 -5.81
N TYR A 375 19.00 -24.63 -6.30
CA TYR A 375 17.83 -24.51 -7.19
C TYR A 375 18.04 -25.17 -8.56
N PRO A 376 19.15 -24.93 -9.30
CA PRO A 376 19.37 -25.59 -10.59
C PRO A 376 19.31 -27.12 -10.52
N PRO A 377 20.04 -27.82 -9.61
CA PRO A 377 19.98 -29.29 -9.56
C PRO A 377 18.60 -29.80 -9.11
N ARG A 378 17.89 -29.09 -8.22
CA ARG A 378 16.50 -29.46 -7.85
C ARG A 378 15.54 -29.33 -9.03
N PHE A 379 15.67 -28.27 -9.82
CA PHE A 379 14.88 -28.04 -11.01
C PHE A 379 15.18 -29.08 -12.09
N LEU A 380 16.46 -29.40 -12.30
CA LEU A 380 16.90 -30.43 -13.24
C LEU A 380 16.39 -31.82 -12.81
N ASN A 381 16.42 -32.13 -11.51
CA ASN A 381 15.84 -33.35 -10.96
C ASN A 381 14.30 -33.39 -11.13
N LEU A 382 13.61 -32.26 -10.95
CA LEU A 382 12.17 -32.16 -11.21
C LEU A 382 11.86 -32.45 -12.69
N ILE A 383 12.57 -31.82 -13.62
CA ILE A 383 12.43 -32.06 -15.06
C ILE A 383 12.74 -33.52 -15.40
N LEU A 384 13.84 -34.07 -14.87
CA LEU A 384 14.21 -35.46 -15.08
C LEU A 384 13.17 -36.42 -14.50
N ARG A 385 12.53 -36.10 -13.37
CA ARG A 385 11.43 -36.90 -12.82
C ARG A 385 10.17 -36.83 -13.69
N ILE A 386 9.92 -35.69 -14.33
CA ILE A 386 8.81 -35.54 -15.29
C ILE A 386 9.11 -36.31 -16.59
N LEU A 387 10.35 -36.26 -17.08
CA LEU A 387 10.77 -36.86 -18.36
C LEU A 387 11.18 -38.34 -18.26
N ARG A 388 11.68 -38.80 -17.11
CA ARG A 388 12.16 -40.18 -16.89
C ARG A 388 11.47 -40.81 -15.68
N ARG A 389 10.91 -42.00 -15.87
CA ARG A 389 10.22 -42.78 -14.81
C ARG A 389 11.15 -43.36 -13.73
N LYS A 390 12.48 -43.35 -13.91
CA LYS A 390 13.44 -43.87 -12.93
C LYS A 390 14.41 -42.77 -12.47
N PRO A 391 14.39 -42.38 -11.18
CA PRO A 391 15.32 -41.40 -10.64
C PRO A 391 16.73 -42.00 -10.53
N GLN A 392 17.75 -41.31 -11.05
CA GLN A 392 19.13 -41.53 -10.62
C GLN A 392 19.43 -40.53 -9.49
N PRO A 393 20.00 -40.97 -8.36
CA PRO A 393 20.46 -40.05 -7.33
C PRO A 393 21.65 -39.26 -7.87
N ILE A 394 21.46 -37.96 -8.07
CA ILE A 394 22.58 -37.05 -8.37
C ILE A 394 23.29 -36.80 -7.04
N HIS A 395 24.37 -37.55 -6.80
CA HIS A 395 25.31 -37.31 -5.71
C HIS A 395 26.49 -36.48 -6.23
N SER A 396 26.30 -35.17 -6.23
CA SER A 396 27.42 -34.23 -6.15
C SER A 396 26.84 -32.92 -5.65
N GLU A 397 27.29 -32.48 -4.48
CA GLU A 397 27.11 -31.13 -3.99
C GLU A 397 27.74 -30.14 -5.00
N PRO A 398 26.95 -29.41 -5.80
CA PRO A 398 27.48 -28.61 -6.91
C PRO A 398 28.36 -27.43 -6.45
N TRP A 399 28.37 -27.13 -5.15
CA TRP A 399 29.20 -26.10 -4.50
C TRP A 399 30.64 -26.54 -4.22
N GLN A 400 31.02 -27.80 -4.53
CA GLN A 400 32.43 -28.24 -4.46
C GLN A 400 33.35 -27.43 -5.40
N PHE A 401 32.78 -26.79 -6.43
CA PHE A 401 33.51 -25.85 -7.27
C PHE A 401 33.28 -24.41 -6.78
N ALA A 402 34.35 -23.78 -6.27
CA ALA A 402 34.34 -22.41 -5.75
C ALA A 402 33.75 -21.37 -6.72
N VAL A 403 33.76 -21.65 -8.02
CA VAL A 403 33.26 -20.77 -9.09
C VAL A 403 31.76 -20.95 -9.35
N ILE A 404 31.18 -22.12 -9.11
CA ILE A 404 29.77 -22.40 -9.46
C ILE A 404 28.81 -21.65 -8.54
N LEU A 405 29.14 -21.56 -7.25
CA LEU A 405 28.31 -20.88 -6.26
C LEU A 405 28.11 -19.38 -6.55
N PRO A 406 29.16 -18.57 -6.79
CA PRO A 406 28.98 -17.15 -7.14
C PRO A 406 28.27 -16.99 -8.48
N ILE A 407 28.60 -17.80 -9.50
CA ILE A 407 27.94 -17.72 -10.81
C ILE A 407 26.44 -18.00 -10.68
N THR A 408 26.05 -19.10 -10.03
CA THR A 408 24.63 -19.46 -9.85
C THR A 408 23.87 -18.41 -9.05
N THR A 409 24.51 -17.79 -8.05
CA THR A 409 23.90 -16.71 -7.25
C THR A 409 23.70 -15.44 -8.08
N ILE A 410 24.71 -15.05 -8.88
CA ILE A 410 24.62 -13.87 -9.77
C ILE A 410 23.54 -14.10 -10.84
N VAL A 411 23.54 -15.26 -11.50
CA VAL A 411 22.52 -15.61 -12.48
C VAL A 411 21.13 -15.60 -11.86
N PHE A 412 20.97 -16.16 -10.66
CA PHE A 412 19.70 -16.12 -9.94
C PHE A 412 19.25 -14.68 -9.64
N ALA A 413 20.15 -13.82 -9.15
CA ALA A 413 19.83 -12.42 -8.86
C ALA A 413 19.40 -11.66 -10.14
N VAL A 414 20.13 -11.85 -11.24
CA VAL A 414 19.79 -11.25 -12.55
C VAL A 414 18.43 -11.75 -13.04
N LEU A 415 18.18 -13.06 -12.98
CA LEU A 415 16.90 -13.65 -13.39
C LEU A 415 15.75 -13.15 -12.51
N LEU A 416 15.94 -13.07 -11.20
CA LEU A 416 14.92 -12.56 -10.28
C LEU A 416 14.59 -11.09 -10.57
N SER A 417 15.61 -10.23 -10.70
CA SER A 417 15.39 -8.81 -10.99
C SER A 417 14.75 -8.59 -12.37
N THR A 418 15.25 -9.26 -13.41
CA THR A 418 14.69 -9.14 -14.77
C THR A 418 13.26 -9.69 -14.86
N ASN A 419 12.95 -10.79 -14.16
CA ASN A 419 11.61 -11.36 -14.13
C ASN A 419 10.64 -10.45 -13.39
N SER A 420 11.01 -9.89 -12.24
CA SER A 420 10.21 -8.90 -11.52
C SER A 420 9.92 -7.68 -12.39
N MET A 421 10.93 -7.10 -13.05
CA MET A 421 10.75 -5.98 -13.97
C MET A 421 9.83 -6.36 -15.14
N TYR A 422 10.03 -7.51 -15.76
CA TYR A 422 9.21 -7.96 -16.90
C TYR A 422 7.74 -8.11 -16.51
N TRP A 423 7.43 -8.78 -15.41
CA TRP A 423 6.05 -9.00 -15.01
C TRP A 423 5.35 -7.69 -14.63
N ILE A 424 6.08 -6.79 -13.96
CA ILE A 424 5.49 -5.58 -13.38
C ILE A 424 5.40 -4.47 -14.41
N ASP A 425 6.53 -4.08 -15.00
CA ASP A 425 6.59 -2.95 -15.91
C ASP A 425 6.14 -3.29 -17.33
N THR A 426 6.24 -4.55 -17.76
CA THR A 426 5.87 -4.94 -19.13
C THR A 426 4.54 -5.67 -19.16
N ALA A 427 4.40 -6.79 -18.46
CA ALA A 427 3.22 -7.65 -18.63
C ALA A 427 1.95 -7.04 -18.03
N ALA A 428 2.01 -6.53 -16.80
CA ALA A 428 0.84 -5.94 -16.15
C ALA A 428 0.47 -4.57 -16.73
N TYR A 429 1.46 -3.72 -16.98
CA TYR A 429 1.27 -2.46 -17.68
C TYR A 429 0.60 -2.67 -19.05
N ASN A 430 1.14 -3.54 -19.91
CA ASN A 430 0.55 -3.82 -21.23
C ASN A 430 -0.85 -4.45 -21.14
N ARG A 431 -1.12 -5.28 -20.12
CA ARG A 431 -2.47 -5.82 -19.89
C ARG A 431 -3.45 -4.68 -19.60
N ASN A 432 -3.08 -3.76 -18.72
CA ASN A 432 -3.94 -2.66 -18.31
C ASN A 432 -4.20 -1.68 -19.46
N LEU A 433 -3.18 -1.36 -20.26
CA LEU A 433 -3.33 -0.58 -21.48
C LEU A 433 -4.39 -1.16 -22.44
N ARG A 434 -4.54 -2.48 -22.49
CA ARG A 434 -5.55 -3.13 -23.34
C ARG A 434 -6.98 -3.06 -22.78
N THR A 435 -7.12 -2.93 -21.46
CA THR A 435 -8.43 -2.82 -20.78
C THR A 435 -8.86 -1.37 -20.58
N TRP A 436 -7.93 -0.43 -20.58
CA TRP A 436 -8.24 0.99 -20.48
C TRP A 436 -8.69 1.53 -21.84
N LEU A 437 -9.95 1.30 -22.18
CA LEU A 437 -10.52 1.67 -23.48
C LEU A 437 -10.74 3.18 -23.55
N GLY A 438 -9.91 3.88 -24.34
CA GLY A 438 -10.12 5.26 -24.79
C GLY A 438 -10.35 5.33 -26.30
N PRO A 439 -10.98 6.38 -26.83
CA PRO A 439 -11.04 6.60 -28.27
C PRO A 439 -9.62 6.74 -28.85
N ALA A 440 -9.38 6.15 -30.03
CA ALA A 440 -8.08 6.20 -30.69
C ALA A 440 -7.66 7.61 -31.13
N THR A 441 -8.63 8.54 -31.22
CA THR A 441 -8.43 9.92 -31.62
C THR A 441 -8.96 10.87 -30.54
N LEU A 442 -8.14 11.84 -30.16
CA LEU A 442 -8.49 12.89 -29.22
C LEU A 442 -9.51 13.86 -29.85
N SER A 443 -10.60 14.17 -29.15
CA SER A 443 -11.65 15.09 -29.62
C SER A 443 -11.41 16.51 -29.09
N VAL A 444 -10.34 17.17 -29.54
CA VAL A 444 -9.99 18.55 -29.15
C VAL A 444 -10.31 19.56 -30.24
N ASP A 445 -10.58 20.82 -29.85
CA ASP A 445 -10.76 21.91 -30.80
C ASP A 445 -9.39 22.41 -31.27
N THR A 446 -8.97 21.95 -32.45
CA THR A 446 -7.74 22.39 -33.11
C THR A 446 -7.94 23.62 -33.99
N MET A 447 -9.17 24.10 -34.14
CA MET A 447 -9.51 25.23 -35.02
C MET A 447 -9.47 26.56 -34.28
N TYR A 448 -9.76 26.55 -32.98
CA TYR A 448 -9.69 27.73 -32.14
C TYR A 448 -8.28 28.33 -32.09
N ARG A 449 -8.22 29.66 -32.21
CA ARG A 449 -6.99 30.44 -32.02
C ARG A 449 -7.24 31.51 -30.97
N PRO A 450 -6.46 31.56 -29.88
CA PRO A 450 -6.65 32.55 -28.84
C PRO A 450 -6.36 33.97 -29.40
N PRO A 451 -7.08 35.01 -28.92
CA PRO A 451 -6.91 36.38 -29.42
C PRO A 451 -5.48 36.91 -29.25
N GLN A 452 -4.80 36.47 -28.19
CA GLN A 452 -3.41 36.82 -27.90
C GLN A 452 -2.55 35.55 -27.97
N MET A 453 -1.49 35.60 -28.78
CA MET A 453 -0.50 34.53 -28.83
C MET A 453 0.28 34.47 -27.51
N ARG A 454 0.57 33.25 -27.01
CA ARG A 454 1.29 33.04 -25.74
C ARG A 454 0.54 33.61 -24.52
N SER A 455 -0.78 33.65 -24.59
CA SER A 455 -1.62 34.05 -23.46
C SER A 455 -1.71 32.93 -22.43
N LEU A 456 -1.53 33.30 -21.16
CA LEU A 456 -1.68 32.45 -19.99
C LEU A 456 -2.53 33.21 -18.97
N ASP A 457 -3.70 32.66 -18.63
CA ASP A 457 -4.55 33.20 -17.56
C ASP A 457 -4.37 32.39 -16.27
N ILE A 458 -4.37 33.07 -15.13
CA ILE A 458 -4.46 32.47 -13.80
C ILE A 458 -5.80 32.88 -13.20
N ILE A 459 -6.66 31.90 -12.97
CA ILE A 459 -8.00 32.06 -12.43
C ILE A 459 -7.98 31.63 -10.98
N ILE A 460 -8.33 32.54 -10.07
CA ILE A 460 -8.43 32.27 -8.64
C ILE A 460 -9.90 32.35 -8.24
N ALA A 461 -10.46 31.24 -7.80
CA ALA A 461 -11.76 31.20 -7.14
C ALA A 461 -11.56 31.50 -5.65
N HIS A 462 -12.20 32.58 -5.17
CA HIS A 462 -12.20 32.99 -3.78
C HIS A 462 -13.55 32.67 -3.14
N SER A 463 -13.53 31.79 -2.15
CA SER A 463 -14.71 31.39 -1.37
C SER A 463 -15.02 32.41 -0.25
N PRO A 464 -16.29 32.57 0.15
CA PRO A 464 -16.63 33.45 1.27
C PRO A 464 -15.97 33.02 2.58
N GLY A 465 -15.45 33.98 3.34
CA GLY A 465 -14.80 33.72 4.64
C GLY A 465 -13.32 33.32 4.55
N ASP A 466 -12.80 33.03 3.35
CA ASP A 466 -11.36 32.85 3.17
C ASP A 466 -10.61 34.18 3.36
N PRO A 467 -9.41 34.17 3.96
CA PRO A 467 -8.65 35.39 4.15
C PRO A 467 -8.08 35.87 2.82
N VAL A 468 -8.09 37.20 2.60
CA VAL A 468 -7.47 37.86 1.43
C VAL A 468 -6.00 37.47 1.25
N GLN A 469 -5.31 37.17 2.36
CA GLN A 469 -3.94 36.69 2.36
C GLN A 469 -3.76 35.37 1.59
N SER A 470 -4.78 34.52 1.50
CA SER A 470 -4.72 33.30 0.68
C SER A 470 -4.56 33.63 -0.80
N ILE A 471 -5.22 34.69 -1.29
CA ILE A 471 -5.09 35.14 -2.67
C ILE A 471 -3.68 35.67 -2.93
N THR A 472 -3.16 36.53 -2.04
CA THR A 472 -1.80 37.09 -2.20
C THR A 472 -0.74 35.99 -2.17
N ASN A 473 -0.91 34.99 -1.30
CA ASN A 473 -0.04 33.83 -1.22
C ASN A 473 -0.09 32.98 -2.50
N LEU A 474 -1.28 32.73 -3.07
CA LEU A 474 -1.44 32.02 -4.34
C LEU A 474 -0.74 32.77 -5.48
N ILE A 475 -0.99 34.07 -5.61
CA ILE A 475 -0.35 34.90 -6.64
C ILE A 475 1.17 34.81 -6.50
N ALA A 476 1.71 35.04 -5.30
CA ALA A 476 3.15 34.99 -5.07
C ALA A 476 3.74 33.61 -5.37
N ALA A 477 3.11 32.53 -4.91
CA ALA A 477 3.60 31.17 -5.07
C ALA A 477 3.64 30.75 -6.55
N TYR A 478 2.54 30.95 -7.28
CA TYR A 478 2.45 30.49 -8.67
C TYR A 478 3.19 31.39 -9.65
N THR A 479 3.18 32.71 -9.47
CA THR A 479 3.96 33.62 -10.33
C THR A 479 5.48 33.46 -10.15
N SER A 480 5.94 32.91 -9.01
CA SER A 480 7.34 32.56 -8.79
C SER A 480 7.80 31.33 -9.59
N VAL A 481 6.88 30.52 -10.11
CA VAL A 481 7.21 29.34 -10.92
C VAL A 481 7.82 29.80 -12.24
N ARG A 482 9.06 29.37 -12.51
CA ARG A 482 9.85 29.80 -13.68
C ARG A 482 9.11 29.64 -15.01
N ALA A 483 8.29 28.58 -15.13
CA ALA A 483 7.52 28.33 -16.34
C ALA A 483 6.40 29.38 -16.57
N LEU A 484 5.84 29.98 -15.52
CA LEU A 484 4.79 30.99 -15.61
C LEU A 484 5.36 32.41 -15.65
N SER A 485 6.43 32.68 -14.91
CA SER A 485 6.99 34.04 -14.77
C SER A 485 7.40 34.68 -16.09
N SER A 486 7.79 33.86 -17.08
CA SER A 486 8.16 34.34 -18.42
C SER A 486 7.00 34.82 -19.31
N PHE A 487 5.75 34.55 -18.94
CA PHE A 487 4.56 34.87 -19.75
C PHE A 487 3.82 36.13 -19.29
N ALA A 488 4.16 36.71 -18.14
CA ALA A 488 3.42 37.81 -17.52
C ALA A 488 1.89 37.54 -17.51
N PRO A 489 1.45 36.47 -16.83
CA PRO A 489 0.05 36.03 -16.91
C PRO A 489 -0.93 37.10 -16.44
N ARG A 490 -2.15 37.07 -16.98
CA ARG A 490 -3.25 37.87 -16.46
C ARG A 490 -3.94 37.09 -15.35
N ILE A 491 -4.11 37.74 -14.20
CA ILE A 491 -4.75 37.13 -13.04
C ILE A 491 -6.19 37.64 -12.94
N ILE A 492 -7.14 36.72 -12.87
CA ILE A 492 -8.56 37.02 -12.67
C ILE A 492 -9.00 36.35 -11.38
N VAL A 493 -9.36 37.16 -10.39
CA VAL A 493 -9.87 36.70 -9.11
C VAL A 493 -11.39 36.80 -9.17
N TYR A 494 -12.05 35.66 -9.16
CA TYR A 494 -13.50 35.60 -8.98
C TYR A 494 -13.81 35.48 -7.50
N THR A 495 -14.50 36.47 -6.94
CA THR A 495 -14.86 36.48 -5.51
C THR A 495 -16.35 36.31 -5.33
N LYS A 496 -16.73 35.37 -4.45
CA LYS A 496 -18.11 35.24 -3.96
C LYS A 496 -18.34 35.97 -2.64
N ASP A 497 -17.28 36.55 -2.07
CA ASP A 497 -17.35 37.41 -0.91
C ASP A 497 -17.71 38.84 -1.32
N ALA A 498 -18.80 39.35 -0.75
CA ALA A 498 -19.29 40.71 -0.97
C ALA A 498 -18.31 41.76 -0.44
N ASP A 499 -17.57 41.48 0.63
CA ASP A 499 -16.66 42.45 1.25
C ASP A 499 -15.42 42.67 0.39
N LEU A 500 -14.93 41.61 -0.26
CA LEU A 500 -13.77 41.68 -1.14
C LEU A 500 -14.07 42.43 -2.45
N SER A 501 -15.34 42.53 -2.85
CA SER A 501 -15.75 43.24 -4.07
C SER A 501 -15.33 44.72 -4.09
N ASN A 502 -15.17 45.33 -2.90
CA ASN A 502 -14.77 46.73 -2.74
C ASN A 502 -13.25 46.93 -2.66
N THR A 503 -12.46 45.85 -2.68
CA THR A 503 -11.01 45.91 -2.51
C THR A 503 -10.31 46.25 -3.83
N THR A 504 -9.30 47.11 -3.79
CA THR A 504 -8.57 47.50 -5.00
C THR A 504 -7.59 46.40 -5.43
N PRO A 505 -7.48 46.08 -6.74
CA PRO A 505 -6.55 45.06 -7.23
C PRO A 505 -5.08 45.31 -6.84
N ALA A 506 -4.70 46.57 -6.64
CA ALA A 506 -3.36 46.96 -6.21
C ALA A 506 -2.99 46.39 -4.83
N SER A 507 -3.95 46.24 -3.92
CA SER A 507 -3.73 45.70 -2.58
C SER A 507 -3.47 44.19 -2.55
N ILE A 508 -4.05 43.45 -3.51
CA ILE A 508 -3.93 41.98 -3.60
C ILE A 508 -2.77 41.55 -4.51
N ARG A 509 -2.39 42.40 -5.47
CA ARG A 509 -1.32 42.14 -6.42
C ARG A 509 0.05 41.88 -5.74
N GLY A 510 0.30 42.47 -4.57
CA GLY A 510 1.56 42.30 -3.86
C GLY A 510 2.77 42.74 -4.69
N SER A 511 3.79 41.89 -4.83
CA SER A 511 4.99 42.16 -5.64
C SER A 511 4.84 41.82 -7.13
N PHE A 512 3.70 41.25 -7.54
CA PHE A 512 3.46 40.90 -8.93
C PHE A 512 3.29 42.17 -9.78
N THR A 513 3.91 42.23 -10.96
CA THR A 513 3.88 43.42 -11.82
C THR A 513 2.87 43.32 -12.97
N GLY A 514 2.26 42.14 -13.17
CA GLY A 514 1.29 41.90 -14.24
C GLY A 514 -0.13 42.35 -13.90
N ASP A 515 -1.07 42.06 -14.80
CA ASP A 515 -2.46 42.48 -14.65
C ASP A 515 -3.23 41.61 -13.64
N VAL A 516 -4.05 42.25 -12.82
CA VAL A 516 -4.87 41.60 -11.79
C VAL A 516 -6.24 42.26 -11.82
N SER A 517 -7.28 41.47 -12.03
CA SER A 517 -8.68 41.92 -12.01
C SER A 517 -9.46 41.14 -10.97
N ILE A 518 -10.44 41.80 -10.34
CA ILE A 518 -11.34 41.19 -9.36
C ILE A 518 -12.74 41.27 -9.94
N GLN A 519 -13.44 40.13 -9.99
CA GLN A 519 -14.78 40.01 -10.54
C GLN A 519 -15.70 39.40 -9.47
N PRO A 520 -16.73 40.12 -9.00
CA PRO A 520 -17.69 39.56 -8.06
C PRO A 520 -18.62 38.56 -8.76
N LEU A 521 -18.90 37.44 -8.10
CA LEU A 521 -19.90 36.44 -8.50
C LEU A 521 -20.92 36.25 -7.40
N HIS A 522 -22.11 35.76 -7.78
CA HIS A 522 -23.09 35.32 -6.79
C HIS A 522 -22.57 34.09 -6.03
N ASN A 523 -22.91 33.98 -4.75
CA ASN A 523 -22.47 32.87 -3.91
C ASN A 523 -23.30 31.61 -4.16
N SER A 524 -23.19 31.01 -5.36
CA SER A 524 -23.88 29.77 -5.71
C SER A 524 -22.95 28.79 -6.44
N GLY A 525 -23.06 27.50 -6.14
CA GLY A 525 -22.38 26.42 -6.85
C GLY A 525 -20.91 26.15 -6.49
N GLY A 526 -20.42 26.69 -5.37
CA GLY A 526 -19.07 26.45 -4.85
C GLY A 526 -17.93 26.83 -5.80
N VAL A 527 -16.74 26.30 -5.58
CA VAL A 527 -15.54 26.59 -6.40
C VAL A 527 -15.72 26.13 -7.85
N SER A 528 -16.31 24.95 -8.05
CA SER A 528 -16.53 24.35 -9.38
C SER A 528 -17.36 25.25 -10.30
N ALA A 529 -18.43 25.89 -9.79
CA ALA A 529 -19.23 26.82 -10.59
C ALA A 529 -18.45 28.07 -11.03
N THR A 530 -17.53 28.57 -10.21
CA THR A 530 -16.66 29.70 -10.56
C THR A 530 -15.79 29.38 -11.79
N PHE A 531 -15.23 28.17 -11.85
CA PHE A 531 -14.42 27.77 -12.99
C PHE A 531 -15.26 27.51 -14.25
N LEU A 532 -16.44 26.90 -14.09
CA LEU A 532 -17.38 26.73 -15.19
C LEU A 532 -17.87 28.08 -15.73
N HIS A 533 -18.12 29.06 -14.85
CA HIS A 533 -18.43 30.44 -15.23
C HIS A 533 -17.33 31.00 -16.13
N HIS A 534 -16.06 30.93 -15.69
CA HIS A 534 -14.95 31.42 -16.51
C HIS A 534 -14.93 30.74 -17.88
N ILE A 535 -15.05 29.41 -17.95
CA ILE A 535 -15.04 28.66 -19.22
C ILE A 535 -16.17 29.12 -20.16
N LEU A 536 -17.38 29.30 -19.64
CA LEU A 536 -18.57 29.65 -20.42
C LEU A 536 -18.56 31.10 -20.90
N TYR A 537 -18.24 32.04 -20.01
CA TYR A 537 -18.26 33.47 -20.31
C TYR A 537 -17.01 33.92 -21.04
N ALA A 538 -15.89 33.20 -20.90
CA ALA A 538 -14.68 33.42 -21.69
C ALA A 538 -14.59 32.59 -22.97
N TRP A 539 -15.63 31.83 -23.35
CA TRP A 539 -15.58 30.81 -24.41
C TRP A 539 -14.88 31.25 -25.71
N GLU A 540 -15.13 32.48 -26.17
CA GLU A 540 -14.55 33.02 -27.40
C GLU A 540 -13.13 33.59 -27.23
N PHE A 541 -12.72 33.89 -26.00
CA PHE A 541 -11.46 34.58 -25.67
C PHE A 541 -10.61 33.84 -24.63
N ILE A 542 -10.82 32.52 -24.47
CA ILE A 542 -10.01 31.64 -23.61
C ILE A 542 -8.53 31.78 -24.00
N SER A 543 -7.68 32.01 -23.00
CA SER A 543 -6.24 32.04 -23.20
C SER A 543 -5.69 30.68 -23.64
N GLN A 544 -4.49 30.65 -24.20
CA GLN A 544 -3.95 29.41 -24.75
C GLN A 544 -3.86 28.28 -23.72
N GLN A 545 -3.46 28.62 -22.50
CA GLN A 545 -3.49 27.75 -21.33
C GLN A 545 -4.01 28.57 -20.15
N THR A 546 -4.88 27.97 -19.35
CA THR A 546 -5.46 28.58 -18.16
C THR A 546 -5.10 27.73 -16.94
N LEU A 547 -4.60 28.38 -15.89
CA LEU A 547 -4.37 27.79 -14.57
C LEU A 547 -5.54 28.14 -13.64
N PHE A 548 -6.21 27.14 -13.11
CA PHE A 548 -7.33 27.28 -12.17
C PHE A 548 -6.85 26.96 -10.75
N LEU A 549 -7.15 27.84 -9.79
CA LEU A 549 -6.71 27.78 -8.41
C LEU A 549 -7.84 28.16 -7.46
N SER A 550 -7.91 27.51 -6.31
CA SER A 550 -8.87 27.81 -5.24
C SER A 550 -8.16 28.35 -4.00
N THR A 551 -8.79 29.25 -3.26
CA THR A 551 -8.35 29.62 -1.91
C THR A 551 -8.68 28.56 -0.86
N ALA A 552 -9.69 27.73 -1.12
CA ALA A 552 -10.12 26.61 -0.28
C ALA A 552 -9.44 25.28 -0.69
N SER A 553 -8.13 25.31 -0.98
CA SER A 553 -7.37 24.13 -1.40
C SER A 553 -7.12 23.17 -0.22
N GLU A 554 -7.43 21.89 -0.39
CA GLU A 554 -7.09 20.82 0.58
C GLU A 554 -5.57 20.58 0.68
N TYR A 555 -4.83 20.95 -0.36
CA TYR A 555 -3.41 20.64 -0.49
C TYR A 555 -2.50 21.81 -0.16
N SER A 556 -1.30 21.49 0.33
CA SER A 556 -0.26 22.48 0.58
C SER A 556 0.22 23.14 -0.72
N LEU A 557 0.33 24.47 -0.72
CA LEU A 557 0.89 25.27 -1.83
C LEU A 557 2.26 24.77 -2.30
N LEU A 558 3.09 24.25 -1.39
CA LEU A 558 4.41 23.73 -1.74
C LEU A 558 4.31 22.48 -2.63
N GLN A 559 3.34 21.60 -2.37
CA GLN A 559 3.17 20.35 -3.11
C GLN A 559 2.62 20.63 -4.52
N THR A 560 1.60 21.46 -4.62
CA THR A 560 0.93 21.80 -5.88
C THR A 560 1.87 22.60 -6.81
N THR A 561 2.61 23.59 -6.29
CA THR A 561 3.61 24.34 -7.07
C THR A 561 4.79 23.48 -7.51
N LYS A 562 5.25 22.53 -6.66
CA LYS A 562 6.28 21.56 -7.02
C LYS A 562 5.83 20.68 -8.19
N ARG A 563 4.59 20.19 -8.16
CA ARG A 563 4.01 19.41 -9.26
C ARG A 563 3.89 20.24 -10.53
N LEU A 564 3.41 21.47 -10.44
CA LEU A 564 3.34 22.37 -11.58
C LEU A 564 4.73 22.58 -12.20
N ASN A 565 5.74 22.89 -11.40
CA ASN A 565 7.10 23.12 -11.88
C ASN A 565 7.72 21.87 -12.55
N ALA A 566 7.36 20.67 -12.09
CA ALA A 566 7.87 19.41 -12.63
C ALA A 566 7.21 19.01 -13.96
N TYR A 567 5.89 19.17 -14.09
CA TYR A 567 5.10 18.57 -15.18
C TYR A 567 4.49 19.57 -16.16
N PHE A 568 4.42 20.86 -15.82
CA PHE A 568 3.86 21.86 -16.72
C PHE A 568 4.79 22.17 -17.89
N GLN A 569 4.23 22.11 -19.10
CA GLN A 569 4.84 22.52 -20.34
C GLN A 569 4.08 23.72 -20.92
N PRO A 570 4.67 24.92 -20.89
CA PRO A 570 4.05 26.09 -21.47
C PRO A 570 4.04 25.99 -22.99
N ALA A 571 3.10 26.69 -23.62
CA ALA A 571 3.05 26.86 -25.06
C ALA A 571 4.30 27.57 -25.61
N GLY A 572 4.97 26.93 -26.56
CA GLY A 572 6.21 27.41 -27.18
C GLY A 572 6.03 28.42 -28.32
N PHE A 573 7.14 28.95 -28.83
CA PHE A 573 7.28 29.80 -30.02
C PHE A 573 8.16 29.09 -31.06
N PRO A 574 8.03 29.30 -32.39
CA PRO A 574 7.26 30.33 -33.12
C PRO A 574 5.81 29.99 -33.45
N LEU A 575 5.39 28.75 -33.28
CA LEU A 575 4.03 28.31 -33.60
C LEU A 575 3.41 27.65 -32.36
N PRO A 576 2.42 28.29 -31.71
CA PRO A 576 1.81 27.82 -30.47
C PRO A 576 1.12 26.44 -30.57
N ASP A 577 0.88 25.95 -31.79
CA ASP A 577 0.29 24.65 -32.10
C ASP A 577 1.28 23.65 -32.73
N ALA A 578 2.54 24.05 -32.94
CA ALA A 578 3.56 23.17 -33.52
C ALA A 578 4.45 22.47 -32.47
N GLN A 579 4.39 22.92 -31.21
CA GLN A 579 5.16 22.31 -30.13
C GLN A 579 4.24 21.68 -29.09
N PRO A 580 4.64 20.53 -28.51
CA PRO A 580 3.89 19.90 -27.44
C PRO A 580 3.70 20.87 -26.28
N LYS A 581 2.47 21.00 -25.80
CA LYS A 581 2.10 21.85 -24.66
C LYS A 581 1.24 21.06 -23.68
N THR A 582 1.22 21.46 -22.40
CA THR A 582 0.31 20.84 -21.45
C THR A 582 -1.13 21.16 -21.84
N GLY A 583 -1.86 20.12 -22.22
CA GLY A 583 -3.28 20.15 -22.44
C GLY A 583 -4.06 20.11 -21.13
N PHE A 584 -3.74 19.16 -20.27
CA PHE A 584 -4.32 19.07 -18.93
C PHE A 584 -3.28 18.60 -17.92
N LEU A 585 -3.23 19.25 -16.76
CA LEU A 585 -2.43 18.83 -15.62
C LEU A 585 -3.20 19.14 -14.34
N HIS A 586 -3.62 18.10 -13.64
CA HIS A 586 -4.23 18.23 -12.32
C HIS A 586 -3.16 18.37 -11.24
N LEU A 587 -3.34 19.34 -10.33
CA LEU A 587 -2.36 19.67 -9.30
C LEU A 587 -2.60 18.96 -7.97
N GLY A 588 -3.80 18.41 -7.74
CA GLY A 588 -4.17 17.60 -6.56
C GLY A 588 -4.04 16.09 -6.78
N GLU A 589 -4.56 15.25 -5.88
CA GLU A 589 -4.45 13.80 -6.01
C GLU A 589 -5.29 13.25 -7.18
N GLN A 590 -4.89 12.08 -7.68
CA GLN A 590 -5.54 11.42 -8.81
C GLN A 590 -5.61 9.93 -8.54
N GLU A 591 -6.73 9.29 -8.85
CA GLU A 591 -6.87 7.85 -8.66
C GLU A 591 -7.75 7.19 -9.73
N PRO A 592 -7.44 5.94 -10.11
CA PRO A 592 -8.23 5.21 -11.09
C PRO A 592 -9.51 4.65 -10.48
N CYS A 593 -10.64 4.78 -11.18
CA CYS A 593 -11.89 4.13 -10.82
C CYS A 593 -12.51 3.39 -12.00
N TRP A 594 -13.43 2.46 -11.70
CA TRP A 594 -14.23 1.77 -12.71
C TRP A 594 -15.54 2.52 -12.96
N CYS A 595 -15.89 2.81 -14.22
CA CYS A 595 -16.95 3.78 -14.53
C CYS A 595 -18.36 3.39 -14.04
N GLY A 596 -18.67 2.10 -13.90
CA GLY A 596 -20.03 1.68 -13.54
C GLY A 596 -20.33 1.68 -12.04
N ALA A 597 -19.31 1.86 -11.19
CA ALA A 597 -19.42 1.94 -9.74
C ALA A 597 -18.17 2.66 -9.23
N CYS A 598 -18.05 3.92 -9.65
CA CYS A 598 -16.88 4.73 -9.40
C CYS A 598 -16.95 5.31 -7.98
N SER A 599 -15.89 5.10 -7.22
CA SER A 599 -15.72 5.65 -5.89
C SER A 599 -14.26 6.05 -5.67
N ASP A 600 -14.05 6.94 -4.71
CA ASP A 600 -12.74 7.51 -4.37
C ASP A 600 -12.27 6.98 -3.00
N ALA A 601 -10.98 7.13 -2.66
CA ALA A 601 -10.39 6.63 -1.42
C ALA A 601 -10.97 7.25 -0.14
N THR A 602 -11.76 8.33 -0.28
CA THR A 602 -12.39 9.05 0.83
C THR A 602 -13.87 8.75 0.99
N GLY A 603 -14.39 7.81 0.20
CA GLY A 603 -15.75 7.34 0.29
C GLY A 603 -16.73 8.18 -0.52
N TRP A 604 -16.25 9.04 -1.43
CA TRP A 604 -17.10 9.61 -2.48
C TRP A 604 -17.59 8.49 -3.42
N GLU A 605 -18.84 8.59 -3.87
CA GLU A 605 -19.45 7.68 -4.83
C GLU A 605 -20.16 8.49 -5.93
N ASP A 606 -20.11 8.01 -7.17
CA ASP A 606 -20.83 8.63 -8.31
C ASP A 606 -22.34 8.34 -8.27
N THR A 607 -23.03 8.91 -7.27
CA THR A 607 -24.49 8.77 -7.11
C THR A 607 -25.28 9.45 -8.23
N PHE A 608 -24.70 10.48 -8.85
CA PHE A 608 -25.31 11.19 -9.98
C PHE A 608 -25.15 10.46 -11.32
N HIS A 609 -24.34 9.39 -11.37
CA HIS A 609 -23.98 8.66 -12.59
C HIS A 609 -23.40 9.59 -13.69
N LEU A 610 -22.61 10.58 -13.25
CA LEU A 610 -22.01 11.56 -14.14
C LEU A 610 -20.72 11.05 -14.78
N VAL A 611 -19.98 10.14 -14.16
CA VAL A 611 -18.74 9.59 -14.74
C VAL A 611 -18.98 8.96 -16.12
N PRO A 612 -19.89 7.98 -16.29
CA PRO A 612 -20.12 7.37 -17.59
C PRO A 612 -20.76 8.34 -18.61
N SER A 613 -21.64 9.24 -18.15
CA SER A 613 -22.32 10.18 -19.05
C SER A 613 -21.39 11.30 -19.55
N MET A 614 -20.55 11.86 -18.67
CA MET A 614 -19.55 12.87 -19.03
C MET A 614 -18.42 12.28 -19.86
N TRP A 615 -18.06 11.01 -19.62
CA TRP A 615 -17.14 10.30 -20.49
C TRP A 615 -17.62 10.28 -21.95
N ALA A 616 -18.88 9.89 -22.16
CA ALA A 616 -19.50 9.83 -23.48
C ALA A 616 -19.67 11.22 -24.10
N ALA A 617 -20.06 12.22 -23.30
CA ALA A 617 -20.24 13.59 -23.75
C ALA A 617 -18.93 14.25 -24.23
N ALA A 618 -17.83 14.04 -23.49
CA ALA A 618 -16.52 14.56 -23.86
C ALA A 618 -15.85 13.79 -25.00
N ARG A 619 -16.35 12.60 -25.36
CA ARG A 619 -15.75 11.70 -26.37
C ARG A 619 -16.83 11.10 -27.27
N PRO A 620 -17.42 11.88 -28.18
CA PRO A 620 -18.46 11.38 -29.07
C PRO A 620 -17.92 10.22 -29.93
N GLY A 621 -18.62 9.09 -29.92
CA GLY A 621 -18.24 7.89 -30.68
C GLY A 621 -17.24 6.95 -30.00
N ALA A 622 -16.83 7.24 -28.76
CA ALA A 622 -15.97 6.35 -27.98
C ALA A 622 -16.72 5.07 -27.52
N PRO A 623 -15.99 3.95 -27.29
CA PRO A 623 -16.56 2.76 -26.66
C PRO A 623 -17.07 3.05 -25.24
N THR A 624 -17.84 2.11 -24.68
CA THR A 624 -18.32 2.14 -23.29
C THR A 624 -17.19 2.41 -22.30
N CYS A 625 -17.42 3.34 -21.38
CA CYS A 625 -16.49 3.70 -20.31
C CYS A 625 -16.16 2.47 -19.45
N GLU A 626 -14.91 2.02 -19.44
CA GLU A 626 -14.46 0.94 -18.56
C GLU A 626 -13.73 1.47 -17.32
N SER A 627 -12.73 2.33 -17.49
CA SER A 627 -11.97 2.91 -16.38
C SER A 627 -11.65 4.37 -16.65
N VAL A 628 -11.67 5.18 -15.59
CA VAL A 628 -11.29 6.59 -15.66
C VAL A 628 -10.33 6.96 -14.54
N LEU A 629 -9.70 8.11 -14.69
CA LEU A 629 -8.92 8.78 -13.67
C LEU A 629 -9.80 9.87 -13.04
N LEU A 630 -10.02 9.78 -11.74
CA LEU A 630 -10.65 10.84 -10.95
C LEU A 630 -9.59 11.83 -10.49
N THR A 631 -10.03 13.08 -10.36
CA THR A 631 -9.24 14.19 -9.81
C THR A 631 -9.78 14.59 -8.45
N ARG A 632 -8.90 15.02 -7.56
CA ARG A 632 -9.29 15.52 -6.25
C ARG A 632 -8.72 16.90 -6.01
N GLY A 633 -9.54 17.84 -5.60
CA GLY A 633 -9.31 19.28 -5.65
C GLY A 633 -9.68 19.90 -7.01
N ASN A 634 -9.80 21.22 -7.04
CA ASN A 634 -10.15 21.97 -8.24
C ASN A 634 -8.94 22.70 -8.86
N GLU A 635 -7.72 22.42 -8.39
CA GLU A 635 -6.50 23.05 -8.90
C GLU A 635 -5.95 22.30 -10.12
N PHE A 636 -6.02 22.91 -11.29
CA PHE A 636 -5.51 22.29 -12.52
C PHE A 636 -5.12 23.31 -13.58
N VAL A 637 -4.35 22.86 -14.57
CA VAL A 637 -4.10 23.59 -15.81
C VAL A 637 -4.86 22.94 -16.94
N ALA A 638 -5.48 23.74 -17.80
CA ALA A 638 -6.13 23.27 -19.03
C ALA A 638 -5.76 24.15 -20.24
N SER A 639 -5.63 23.54 -21.42
CA SER A 639 -5.49 24.25 -22.69
C SER A 639 -6.87 24.65 -23.23
N ALA A 640 -6.91 25.72 -24.02
CA ALA A 640 -8.11 26.10 -24.75
C ALA A 640 -8.65 24.97 -25.63
N ALA A 641 -7.76 24.19 -26.26
CA ALA A 641 -8.13 23.10 -27.16
C ALA A 641 -8.90 21.98 -26.42
N ARG A 642 -8.54 21.67 -25.18
CA ARG A 642 -9.25 20.69 -24.35
C ARG A 642 -10.51 21.23 -23.71
N LEU A 643 -10.48 22.47 -23.21
CA LEU A 643 -11.68 23.15 -22.71
C LEU A 643 -12.78 23.18 -23.77
N ARG A 644 -12.39 23.48 -25.02
CA ARG A 644 -13.31 23.52 -26.17
C ARG A 644 -13.54 22.17 -26.86
N GLY A 645 -12.80 21.13 -26.47
CA GLY A 645 -12.98 19.78 -26.99
C GLY A 645 -14.28 19.13 -26.52
N ALA A 646 -14.71 19.43 -25.29
CA ALA A 646 -16.07 19.18 -24.85
C ALA A 646 -16.99 20.29 -25.38
N LYS A 647 -18.19 19.92 -25.81
CA LYS A 647 -19.15 20.90 -26.33
C LYS A 647 -19.59 21.88 -25.23
N ARG A 648 -19.89 23.12 -25.62
CA ARG A 648 -20.29 24.21 -24.71
C ARG A 648 -21.53 23.88 -23.87
N ASP A 649 -22.47 23.13 -24.44
CA ASP A 649 -23.69 22.68 -23.77
C ASP A 649 -23.41 21.76 -22.56
N VAL A 650 -22.34 20.96 -22.59
CA VAL A 650 -21.91 20.13 -21.46
C VAL A 650 -21.49 21.02 -20.28
N TRP A 651 -20.67 22.03 -20.54
CA TRP A 651 -20.24 23.00 -19.53
C TRP A 651 -21.42 23.80 -18.98
N GLN A 652 -22.34 24.21 -19.86
CA GLN A 652 -23.54 24.96 -19.48
C GLN A 652 -24.45 24.12 -18.59
N MET A 653 -24.68 22.85 -18.94
CA MET A 653 -25.51 21.93 -18.14
C MET A 653 -24.96 21.76 -16.72
N LEU A 654 -23.64 21.58 -16.57
CA LEU A 654 -23.01 21.47 -15.26
C LEU A 654 -23.09 22.78 -14.47
N TYR A 655 -22.88 23.92 -15.14
CA TYR A 655 -22.98 25.23 -14.51
C TYR A 655 -24.40 25.50 -14.01
N ASP A 656 -25.40 25.33 -14.88
CA ASP A 656 -26.81 25.54 -14.55
C ASP A 656 -27.25 24.63 -13.41
N ALA A 657 -26.76 23.39 -13.36
CA ALA A 657 -27.06 22.47 -12.27
C ALA A 657 -26.47 22.91 -10.93
N LEU A 658 -25.29 23.55 -10.93
CA LEU A 658 -24.64 24.04 -9.71
C LEU A 658 -25.19 25.39 -9.24
N THR A 659 -25.66 26.25 -10.15
CA THR A 659 -26.09 27.61 -9.81
C THR A 659 -27.60 27.79 -9.73
N ASN A 660 -28.39 26.74 -9.92
CA ASN A 660 -29.85 26.82 -9.84
C ASN A 660 -30.30 27.03 -8.39
N GLU A 661 -30.82 28.22 -8.10
CA GLU A 661 -31.31 28.61 -6.77
C GLU A 661 -32.62 27.89 -6.37
N ASP A 662 -33.37 27.32 -7.33
CA ASP A 662 -34.59 26.58 -7.07
C ASP A 662 -34.31 25.12 -6.70
N MET A 663 -33.89 24.90 -5.45
CA MET A 663 -33.60 23.56 -4.90
C MET A 663 -34.78 22.58 -5.04
N GLY A 664 -36.03 23.06 -5.13
CA GLY A 664 -37.21 22.21 -5.23
C GLY A 664 -37.34 21.50 -6.59
N ASN A 665 -36.83 22.12 -7.65
CA ASN A 665 -36.93 21.64 -9.03
C ASN A 665 -35.56 21.27 -9.64
N ALA A 666 -34.47 21.72 -9.04
CA ALA A 666 -33.11 21.43 -9.49
C ALA A 666 -32.75 19.95 -9.27
N TRP A 667 -32.36 19.26 -10.34
CA TRP A 667 -32.00 17.84 -10.26
C TRP A 667 -30.72 17.59 -9.45
N SER A 668 -29.86 18.59 -9.29
CA SER A 668 -28.64 18.55 -8.48
C SER A 668 -28.93 18.38 -6.99
N HIS A 669 -30.10 18.84 -6.55
CA HIS A 669 -30.59 18.77 -5.17
C HIS A 669 -31.64 17.66 -4.96
N ALA A 670 -31.87 16.82 -5.99
CA ALA A 670 -32.89 15.78 -5.94
C ALA A 670 -32.51 14.70 -4.92
N SER A 671 -33.40 14.45 -3.95
CA SER A 671 -33.15 13.55 -2.80
C SER A 671 -32.95 12.07 -3.17
N ASP A 672 -33.25 11.67 -4.40
CA ASP A 672 -32.95 10.36 -4.97
C ASP A 672 -31.52 10.24 -5.51
N LYS A 673 -30.88 11.38 -5.86
CA LYS A 673 -29.51 11.44 -6.37
C LYS A 673 -28.47 11.81 -5.31
N LEU A 674 -28.90 12.53 -4.27
CA LEU A 674 -28.02 12.87 -3.16
C LEU A 674 -27.59 11.59 -2.41
N PRO A 675 -26.34 11.53 -1.91
CA PRO A 675 -25.91 10.44 -1.05
C PRO A 675 -26.83 10.37 0.17
N ARG A 676 -27.17 9.15 0.59
CA ARG A 676 -28.06 8.92 1.73
C ARG A 676 -27.28 8.39 2.91
N MET A 677 -27.39 9.08 4.04
CA MET A 677 -26.93 8.60 5.32
C MET A 677 -27.85 7.44 5.75
N LEU A 678 -27.26 6.31 6.13
CA LEU A 678 -27.99 5.12 6.56
C LEU A 678 -28.61 5.34 7.95
N GLU A 679 -29.69 4.62 8.25
CA GLU A 679 -30.34 4.71 9.56
C GLU A 679 -29.37 4.24 10.67
N GLY A 680 -29.03 5.15 11.59
CA GLY A 680 -28.07 4.91 12.67
C GLY A 680 -26.61 5.19 12.32
N GLU A 681 -26.29 5.55 11.06
CA GLU A 681 -24.97 6.06 10.66
C GLU A 681 -24.69 7.37 11.41
N GLY A 682 -23.48 7.50 11.95
CA GLY A 682 -23.08 8.67 12.72
C GLY A 682 -22.48 9.76 11.83
N ARG A 683 -22.14 10.92 12.40
CA ARG A 683 -21.29 11.92 11.72
C ARG A 683 -19.81 11.49 11.79
N MET A 684 -19.51 10.33 11.23
CA MET A 684 -18.16 9.76 11.16
C MET A 684 -17.82 9.36 9.72
N GLY A 685 -16.53 9.22 9.41
CA GLY A 685 -16.07 8.81 8.08
C GLY A 685 -16.51 9.79 6.99
N ARG A 686 -17.21 9.30 5.95
CA ARG A 686 -17.67 10.16 4.86
C ARG A 686 -18.64 11.27 5.30
N TRP A 687 -19.26 11.16 6.47
CA TRP A 687 -20.19 12.17 7.04
C TRP A 687 -19.60 12.94 8.24
N SER A 688 -18.32 12.76 8.57
CA SER A 688 -17.68 13.57 9.62
C SER A 688 -17.57 15.03 9.21
N GLU A 689 -17.29 15.93 10.16
CA GLU A 689 -17.02 17.35 9.85
C GLU A 689 -15.90 17.49 8.79
N ASP A 690 -14.86 16.67 8.87
CA ASP A 690 -13.77 16.60 7.88
C ASP A 690 -14.03 15.60 6.74
N GLY A 691 -15.25 15.08 6.62
CA GLY A 691 -15.64 14.02 5.67
C GLY A 691 -16.11 14.58 4.33
N VAL A 692 -16.10 13.74 3.28
CA VAL A 692 -16.51 14.12 1.91
C VAL A 692 -17.91 14.73 1.85
N TYR A 693 -18.84 14.21 2.63
CA TYR A 693 -20.23 14.67 2.73
C TYR A 693 -20.53 15.32 4.09
N GLY A 694 -19.49 15.84 4.76
CA GLY A 694 -19.63 16.53 6.06
C GLY A 694 -20.44 17.82 5.99
N VAL A 695 -20.50 18.43 4.81
CA VAL A 695 -21.24 19.67 4.54
C VAL A 695 -22.65 19.34 4.06
N GLN A 696 -23.62 20.11 4.54
CA GLN A 696 -25.00 19.99 4.10
C GLN A 696 -25.17 20.55 2.68
N ASP A 697 -25.90 19.80 1.84
CA ASP A 697 -26.26 20.25 0.50
C ASP A 697 -27.00 21.60 0.53
N SER A 698 -26.51 22.56 -0.25
CA SER A 698 -26.98 23.95 -0.28
C SER A 698 -26.78 24.57 -1.67
N VAL A 699 -27.38 25.73 -1.92
CA VAL A 699 -27.16 26.47 -3.19
C VAL A 699 -25.73 26.99 -3.26
N GLU A 700 -25.18 27.41 -2.13
CA GLU A 700 -23.81 27.92 -2.00
C GLU A 700 -22.78 26.80 -2.26
N GLU A 701 -23.00 25.63 -1.66
CA GLU A 701 -22.13 24.46 -1.72
C GLU A 701 -22.95 23.19 -2.01
N PRO A 702 -23.34 22.97 -3.28
CA PRO A 702 -24.07 21.78 -3.68
C PRO A 702 -23.15 20.56 -3.66
N LEU A 703 -23.66 19.40 -3.22
CA LEU A 703 -22.90 18.14 -3.23
C LEU A 703 -22.50 17.70 -4.65
N LEU A 704 -23.22 18.16 -5.67
CA LEU A 704 -22.83 18.01 -7.07
C LEU A 704 -21.44 18.62 -7.35
N GLY A 705 -21.05 19.69 -6.65
CA GLY A 705 -19.75 20.35 -6.81
C GLY A 705 -18.58 19.40 -6.56
N LEU A 706 -18.71 18.52 -5.56
CA LEU A 706 -17.74 17.46 -5.25
C LEU A 706 -17.63 16.47 -6.40
N THR A 707 -18.74 16.15 -7.06
CA THR A 707 -18.73 15.26 -8.23
C THR A 707 -18.03 15.93 -9.42
N VAL A 708 -18.29 17.22 -9.68
CA VAL A 708 -17.63 17.97 -10.77
C VAL A 708 -16.12 18.03 -10.58
N GLU A 709 -15.66 18.18 -9.34
CA GLU A 709 -14.24 18.13 -8.98
C GLU A 709 -13.56 16.81 -9.41
N ARG A 710 -14.26 15.67 -9.29
CA ARG A 710 -13.78 14.35 -9.75
C ARG A 710 -13.78 14.17 -11.26
N LEU A 711 -14.46 15.06 -12.00
CA LEU A 711 -14.70 14.91 -13.43
C LEU A 711 -13.73 15.69 -14.31
N TRP A 712 -12.82 16.52 -13.78
CA TRP A 712 -11.94 17.35 -14.61
C TRP A 712 -11.11 16.53 -15.61
N ALA A 713 -10.47 15.45 -15.17
CA ALA A 713 -9.74 14.54 -16.07
C ALA A 713 -10.65 13.85 -17.11
N VAL A 714 -11.90 13.55 -16.73
CA VAL A 714 -12.89 12.96 -17.65
C VAL A 714 -13.30 13.97 -18.71
N LEU A 715 -13.70 15.18 -18.32
CA LEU A 715 -14.20 16.24 -19.19
C LEU A 715 -13.11 16.76 -20.13
N LEU A 716 -11.88 16.92 -19.63
CA LEU A 716 -10.74 17.42 -20.40
C LEU A 716 -9.98 16.31 -21.13
N GLN A 717 -10.60 15.14 -21.27
CA GLN A 717 -10.08 14.01 -22.05
C GLN A 717 -8.68 13.56 -21.62
N CYS A 718 -8.36 13.67 -20.34
CA CYS A 718 -7.06 13.34 -19.77
C CYS A 718 -7.15 12.25 -18.71
N SER A 719 -7.70 11.12 -19.14
CA SER A 719 -7.90 9.95 -18.30
C SER A 719 -7.17 8.77 -18.93
N ALA A 720 -5.86 8.93 -19.13
CA ALA A 720 -5.02 7.96 -19.80
C ALA A 720 -4.41 6.98 -18.77
N PRO A 721 -4.29 5.68 -19.09
CA PRO A 721 -3.70 4.71 -18.17
C PRO A 721 -2.25 5.07 -17.82
N GLU A 722 -1.50 5.68 -18.73
CA GLU A 722 -0.12 6.09 -18.49
C GLU A 722 0.03 6.98 -17.26
N ILE A 723 -0.91 7.93 -17.08
CA ILE A 723 -0.92 8.84 -15.93
C ILE A 723 -1.24 8.08 -14.65
N ALA A 724 -2.23 7.18 -14.71
CA ALA A 724 -2.62 6.32 -13.59
C ALA A 724 -1.50 5.40 -13.10
N TRP A 725 -0.52 5.06 -13.95
CA TRP A 725 0.67 4.29 -13.57
C TRP A 725 1.87 5.15 -13.19
N ARG A 726 2.12 6.26 -13.90
CA ARG A 726 3.41 6.96 -13.84
C ARG A 726 3.42 8.19 -12.94
N CYS A 727 2.26 8.79 -12.66
CA CYS A 727 2.23 10.00 -11.85
C CYS A 727 2.59 9.69 -10.38
N PRO A 728 3.59 10.39 -9.79
CA PRO A 728 3.94 10.26 -8.36
C PRO A 728 2.92 10.90 -7.42
N SER A 729 2.96 10.46 -6.16
CA SER A 729 2.20 11.08 -5.06
C SER A 729 2.56 12.56 -4.91
N LEU A 730 1.66 13.35 -4.33
CA LEU A 730 1.90 14.80 -4.12
C LEU A 730 3.13 15.06 -3.25
N GLN A 731 3.29 14.27 -2.19
CA GLN A 731 4.40 14.37 -1.25
C GLN A 731 5.76 14.18 -1.97
N ARG A 732 5.86 13.15 -2.82
CA ARG A 732 7.06 12.91 -3.64
C ARG A 732 7.22 13.96 -4.73
N GLY A 733 6.17 14.24 -5.49
CA GLY A 733 6.10 15.28 -6.52
C GLY A 733 6.96 15.05 -7.76
N TRP A 734 7.83 14.04 -7.80
CA TRP A 734 8.64 13.67 -8.96
C TRP A 734 9.05 12.19 -8.90
N ARG A 735 9.42 11.59 -10.05
CA ARG A 735 10.06 10.27 -10.10
C ARG A 735 11.33 10.32 -10.94
N ARG A 736 12.28 9.42 -10.65
CA ARG A 736 13.50 9.27 -11.46
C ARG A 736 13.16 8.74 -12.86
N GLY A 737 13.69 9.40 -13.88
CA GLY A 737 13.33 9.13 -15.29
C GLY A 737 11.93 9.61 -15.64
N GLY A 738 11.29 10.40 -14.77
CA GLY A 738 9.98 10.97 -15.01
C GLY A 738 9.99 11.98 -16.15
N ARG A 739 8.90 11.98 -16.92
CA ARG A 739 8.67 12.93 -18.02
C ARG A 739 7.43 13.76 -17.74
N ARG A 740 7.25 14.85 -18.50
CA ARG A 740 6.11 15.76 -18.31
C ARG A 740 4.77 15.06 -18.56
N ASP A 741 4.73 14.13 -19.49
CA ASP A 741 3.58 13.27 -19.83
C ASP A 741 3.23 12.22 -18.75
N ASP A 742 4.04 12.09 -17.68
CA ASP A 742 3.73 11.13 -16.61
C ASP A 742 2.58 11.59 -15.70
N CYS A 743 2.30 12.89 -15.60
CA CYS A 743 1.17 13.46 -14.85
C CYS A 743 0.27 14.38 -15.67
N ALA A 744 0.68 14.75 -16.89
CA ALA A 744 -0.03 15.69 -17.73
C ALA A 744 -0.40 15.04 -19.07
N CYS A 745 -1.55 15.38 -19.62
CA CYS A 745 -1.79 15.15 -21.04
C CYS A 745 -1.18 16.27 -21.84
N ILE A 746 -0.34 15.90 -22.79
CA ILE A 746 0.31 16.82 -23.71
C ILE A 746 -0.52 16.87 -25.00
N ASP A 747 -0.78 18.09 -25.48
CA ASP A 747 -1.44 18.37 -26.76
C ASP A 747 -0.43 18.57 -27.89
#